data_AF-A0A6M0H4W9-F1
#
_entry.id   AF-A0A6M0H4W9-F1
#
_cell.length_a   1.000
_cell.length_b   1.000
_cell.length_c   1.000
_cell.angle_alpha   90.00
_cell.angle_beta   90.00
_cell.angle_gamma   90.00
#
_symmetry.space_group_name_H-M   'P 1'
#
loop_
_entity.id
_entity.type
_entity.pdbx_description
1 polymer ?
#
loop_
_entity_poly.entity_id
_entity_poly.type
_entity_poly.pdbx_seq_one_letter_code
_entity_poly.pdbx_strand_id
1 'polypeptide(L)'
;MKKTFKLLVAVLIGGSIASRFIGTFAAENNKVINEQLAGKTRFETAIEISNKFNNTDTVILVNSTAISDAIAVAPLAKMKNAPILLTEKNELNEVTINQIKKLDIKNIIIIGGEGVVSKNVEKQLSKMNVNIDRLGGESRYETCEKIIKSMGKVEKVAIVNGYNGLADGLSIAAPASRDEMAIVLSDGKEFVAAKDIVKNSKSIYIIGGEGVISEKLRTDLNGKRVSGCNRIKTNSEVIGEFYNEKELETLYIAKDGSNNFNELIDALTISPLSGIEKSPVQLVGDVLDDSQKNCLKEKIIKNIVQVGYGIKRNILEEIVNNLNTKKVNKKLEIESVKLVTNEKIIIKLGCEIKSIDKKNFHIEGGKVNLATLSKDRKTIELGVSGLVKGKEYIIKFKNLNGAFYDYYLEDVKIKVPNKSSSKNSNKPGVEVPKDDKNKKVWETKYFTFEGNIITGFSELGKEKLKTDKDIILPSKNEKGEKVTTIGDKAFFSTIEQQGSLNNQANAKQSKNKGINSIIIPDTITTIGNEAFRNNCLTSIKIPKAVTTIGMLAFNNNMIKELTIPENVINVGNGAFALNYISKLNLPSSLKTIPVAFAFNELEEVTIPEGVVKISDMAFSDNKISKINLPSTLTYLSGFNNNNFSSIDIPKTVTELGQKAFARNKIDNVVIPGNIKKVGKSAFQNTWHDCFISSLTIEDGVEVIENFAFSLNHLKDVYLPNSIKSIKSNSFNKNSGYDGLVHLYTIDYKNKSFLQDSKYHVIDPAKVVIRYICNDKVLKEVEMWKDEKNKYFYIGDKDIEIPVKYEDNQYEVKESIKKIDKLDKNKNIVFVKCEKKEVAEDITIKSIGDVAPLVVDFKTSKDKVINGLSRKTFIVDSNKNIHYVDLDWKIDKYDGNIPGEYSVVGTFVLPNGVVNNNPKLLLEVKTLVIVKENMNSNNDSSWDVEDFNFEDASICGFSENGFEKLKTNKNLILPNENEEGKIINYIKSDSFKDKELESLVIPEGLDNLVIGTNAFQNNNLSKVIISNGVKEIDAYAFEKNNLEYIDFPSTLKKIGNNAFANNKLVSVNFSEDIEGIALDRFSFYNNKLTSITILKEVKKVHGEAFKDNKGCAIDNKVEIFTLNQEAVNNNNWFPTSKHHKIVVLGVESIEEVKPIEVQLKTDFNNINLQSKIILNLNNGYKKEATVTWIKGEYNCSKSGEYVLEGYYDLPENMDGEKPKVTIKIIVRENMIYAA
;
A
#
# COMPACT_ATOMS: atom_id res chain seq x y z
N MET A 1 -21.25 31.96 -63.24
CA MET A 1 -21.73 33.21 -62.62
C MET A 1 -20.82 33.52 -61.43
N LYS A 2 -19.87 34.45 -61.62
CA LYS A 2 -19.74 35.78 -60.95
C LYS A 2 -19.43 35.67 -59.44
N LYS A 3 -18.16 35.89 -59.02
CA LYS A 3 -17.55 37.16 -58.50
C LYS A 3 -17.94 37.39 -57.03
N THR A 4 -17.12 37.76 -56.03
CA THR A 4 -15.92 38.65 -55.87
C THR A 4 -15.56 38.60 -54.35
N PHE A 5 -14.34 38.47 -53.81
CA PHE A 5 -13.12 39.32 -53.74
C PHE A 5 -13.17 40.61 -52.87
N LYS A 6 -12.09 40.78 -52.06
CA LYS A 6 -11.59 41.92 -51.21
C LYS A 6 -11.84 41.74 -49.69
N LEU A 7 -10.85 41.58 -48.80
CA LEU A 7 -9.50 42.12 -48.60
C LEU A 7 -9.46 43.65 -48.37
N LEU A 8 -9.16 44.07 -47.14
CA LEU A 8 -8.27 45.22 -46.90
C LEU A 8 -7.49 45.05 -45.59
N VAL A 9 -6.23 45.44 -45.69
CA VAL A 9 -5.10 45.35 -44.75
C VAL A 9 -4.72 46.77 -44.33
N ALA A 10 -4.09 46.88 -43.16
CA ALA A 10 -3.02 47.83 -42.75
C ALA A 10 -3.41 48.64 -41.49
N VAL A 11 -2.73 48.66 -40.33
CA VAL A 11 -1.32 48.46 -39.86
C VAL A 11 -0.79 49.78 -39.24
N LEU A 12 0.00 49.65 -38.15
CA LEU A 12 1.02 50.57 -37.56
C LEU A 12 0.49 51.65 -36.58
N ILE A 13 0.99 51.89 -35.35
CA ILE A 13 2.30 51.82 -34.62
C ILE A 13 1.98 51.76 -33.10
N GLY A 14 2.72 51.21 -32.13
CA GLY A 14 4.05 50.61 -32.01
C GLY A 14 4.39 50.41 -30.51
N GLY A 15 5.36 49.53 -30.20
CA GLY A 15 6.02 49.47 -28.87
C GLY A 15 6.34 48.08 -28.29
N SER A 16 7.40 47.43 -28.81
CA SER A 16 8.43 46.57 -28.15
C SER A 16 8.06 45.46 -27.11
N ILE A 17 8.66 44.26 -27.00
CA ILE A 17 9.54 43.32 -27.76
C ILE A 17 9.73 42.09 -26.83
N ALA A 18 9.56 40.88 -27.39
CA ALA A 18 10.15 39.56 -27.09
C ALA A 18 10.33 39.02 -25.64
N SER A 19 9.63 37.92 -25.34
CA SER A 19 10.25 36.70 -24.81
C SER A 19 9.62 35.46 -25.45
N ARG A 20 10.48 34.49 -25.75
CA ARG A 20 10.21 33.23 -26.46
C ARG A 20 9.49 32.25 -25.54
N PHE A 21 8.47 31.55 -26.04
CA PHE A 21 8.20 30.18 -25.60
C PHE A 21 8.31 29.23 -26.80
N ILE A 22 9.46 28.58 -26.88
CA ILE A 22 9.63 27.31 -27.57
C ILE A 22 9.03 26.28 -26.61
N GLY A 23 7.82 25.81 -26.91
CA GLY A 23 7.21 24.64 -26.31
C GLY A 23 7.27 23.49 -27.30
N THR A 24 8.28 22.66 -27.13
CA THR A 24 8.54 21.38 -27.78
C THR A 24 7.28 20.50 -27.89
N PHE A 25 6.78 20.25 -29.10
CA PHE A 25 6.00 19.04 -29.39
C PHE A 25 6.98 17.90 -29.66
N ALA A 26 7.38 17.22 -28.60
CA ALA A 26 8.05 15.93 -28.65
C ALA A 26 7.46 15.05 -27.55
N ALA A 27 6.47 14.22 -27.90
CA ALA A 27 6.16 12.94 -27.27
C ALA A 27 4.85 12.36 -27.86
N GLU A 28 4.95 11.57 -28.92
CA GLU A 28 3.94 10.52 -29.18
C GLU A 28 4.67 9.25 -29.60
N ASN A 29 5.09 8.50 -28.57
CA ASN A 29 5.47 7.10 -28.65
C ASN A 29 4.70 6.33 -27.57
N ASN A 30 4.34 5.10 -27.92
CA ASN A 30 3.77 4.04 -27.09
C ASN A 30 2.34 4.24 -26.58
N LYS A 31 1.38 3.63 -27.26
CA LYS A 31 0.10 3.34 -26.60
C LYS A 31 -0.49 2.00 -27.07
N VAL A 32 -0.19 0.97 -26.26
CA VAL A 32 -0.84 -0.36 -26.17
C VAL A 32 -2.32 -0.21 -25.74
N ILE A 33 -2.63 0.95 -25.17
CA ILE A 33 -3.93 1.56 -24.95
C ILE A 33 -4.09 2.60 -26.05
N ASN A 34 -5.08 2.56 -26.94
CA ASN A 34 -5.17 3.59 -28.00
C ASN A 34 -5.41 4.99 -27.40
N GLU A 35 -6.00 5.07 -26.21
CA GLU A 35 -6.34 6.34 -25.55
C GLU A 35 -6.46 6.20 -24.02
N GLN A 36 -6.05 7.21 -23.25
CA GLN A 36 -6.18 7.20 -21.79
C GLN A 36 -7.07 8.36 -21.39
N LEU A 37 -8.15 8.08 -20.67
CA LEU A 37 -9.04 9.06 -20.06
C LEU A 37 -8.71 9.10 -18.58
N ALA A 38 -7.74 9.93 -18.19
CA ALA A 38 -7.26 10.02 -16.82
C ALA A 38 -6.75 11.41 -16.50
N GLY A 39 -7.10 11.91 -15.32
CA GLY A 39 -6.50 13.08 -14.70
C GLY A 39 -5.80 12.72 -13.39
N LYS A 40 -5.02 13.64 -12.80
CA LYS A 40 -4.26 13.39 -11.56
C LYS A 40 -5.18 13.04 -10.40
N THR A 41 -6.44 13.46 -10.46
CA THR A 41 -7.49 13.13 -9.49
C THR A 41 -8.71 12.51 -10.20
N ARG A 42 -9.59 11.87 -9.42
CA ARG A 42 -10.88 11.35 -9.92
C ARG A 42 -11.77 12.43 -10.56
N PHE A 43 -11.67 13.67 -10.06
CA PHE A 43 -12.40 14.82 -10.61
C PHE A 43 -11.91 15.13 -12.03
N GLU A 44 -10.59 15.16 -12.21
CA GLU A 44 -9.99 15.40 -13.52
C GLU A 44 -10.22 14.22 -14.48
N THR A 45 -10.21 12.98 -13.99
CA THR A 45 -10.63 11.81 -14.81
C THR A 45 -12.06 11.95 -15.30
N ALA A 46 -13.01 12.32 -14.43
CA ALA A 46 -14.39 12.57 -14.83
C ALA A 46 -14.51 13.71 -15.86
N ILE A 47 -13.65 14.73 -15.76
CA ILE A 47 -13.57 15.82 -16.75
C ILE A 47 -13.09 15.30 -18.10
N GLU A 48 -12.01 14.49 -18.15
CA GLU A 48 -11.52 13.89 -19.39
C GLU A 48 -12.59 13.01 -20.07
N ILE A 49 -13.35 12.26 -19.29
CA ILE A 49 -14.50 11.49 -19.79
C ILE A 49 -15.59 12.42 -20.32
N SER A 50 -15.92 13.50 -19.60
CA SER A 50 -16.97 14.44 -20.01
C SER A 50 -16.66 15.16 -21.33
N ASN A 51 -15.38 15.37 -21.66
CA ASN A 51 -14.97 15.95 -22.94
C ASN A 51 -15.30 15.06 -24.15
N LYS A 52 -15.67 13.78 -23.94
CA LYS A 52 -16.10 12.86 -24.99
C LYS A 52 -17.59 12.94 -25.33
N PHE A 53 -18.37 13.67 -24.53
CA PHE A 53 -19.79 13.85 -24.78
C PHE A 53 -20.00 15.01 -25.76
N ASN A 54 -20.76 14.75 -26.82
CA ASN A 54 -21.13 15.78 -27.79
C ASN A 54 -22.56 16.28 -27.50
N ASN A 55 -22.76 17.61 -27.61
CA ASN A 55 -24.07 18.26 -27.50
C ASN A 55 -24.85 17.92 -26.22
N THR A 56 -24.17 17.88 -25.06
CA THR A 56 -24.84 17.71 -23.77
C THR A 56 -25.24 19.07 -23.19
N ASP A 57 -26.46 19.16 -22.68
CA ASP A 57 -26.95 20.31 -21.89
C ASP A 57 -27.17 19.94 -20.42
N THR A 58 -26.88 18.69 -20.04
CA THR A 58 -27.21 18.11 -18.75
C THR A 58 -26.00 17.40 -18.15
N VAL A 59 -25.71 17.62 -16.87
CA VAL A 59 -24.69 16.88 -16.11
C VAL A 59 -25.33 16.16 -14.93
N ILE A 60 -24.86 14.96 -14.65
CA ILE A 60 -25.16 14.28 -13.39
C ILE A 60 -24.02 14.55 -12.41
N LEU A 61 -24.35 15.08 -11.23
CA LEU A 61 -23.37 15.42 -10.21
C LEU A 61 -23.43 14.41 -9.05
N VAL A 62 -22.31 13.73 -8.80
CA VAL A 62 -22.17 12.67 -7.80
C VAL A 62 -21.10 13.05 -6.78
N ASN A 63 -21.30 12.73 -5.50
CA ASN A 63 -20.23 12.87 -4.51
C ASN A 63 -19.11 11.85 -4.79
N SER A 64 -17.89 12.34 -4.87
CA SER A 64 -16.67 11.60 -5.20
C SER A 64 -16.36 10.40 -4.29
N THR A 65 -16.92 10.37 -3.08
CA THR A 65 -16.72 9.33 -2.05
C THR A 65 -17.98 8.54 -1.69
N ALA A 66 -19.14 8.86 -2.28
CA ALA A 66 -20.42 8.23 -1.96
C ALA A 66 -20.99 7.40 -3.12
N ILE A 67 -20.15 6.51 -3.69
CA ILE A 67 -20.50 5.68 -4.86
C ILE A 67 -21.77 4.85 -4.62
N SER A 68 -22.00 4.41 -3.38
CA SER A 68 -23.15 3.57 -3.00
C SER A 68 -24.51 4.19 -3.35
N ASP A 69 -24.58 5.51 -3.36
CA ASP A 69 -25.81 6.26 -3.59
C ASP A 69 -26.02 6.53 -5.08
N ALA A 70 -24.99 6.31 -5.89
CA ALA A 70 -24.96 6.61 -7.31
C ALA A 70 -24.83 5.38 -8.22
N ILE A 71 -24.73 4.16 -7.66
CA ILE A 71 -24.61 2.90 -8.45
C ILE A 71 -25.65 2.83 -9.57
N ALA A 72 -26.89 3.24 -9.26
CA ALA A 72 -28.01 3.14 -10.18
C ALA A 72 -28.06 4.22 -11.26
N VAL A 73 -27.16 5.20 -11.25
CA VAL A 73 -27.32 6.41 -12.07
C VAL A 73 -26.81 6.28 -13.51
N ALA A 74 -25.89 5.37 -13.78
CA ALA A 74 -25.26 5.28 -15.11
C ALA A 74 -26.28 5.12 -16.27
N PRO A 75 -27.34 4.30 -16.15
CA PRO A 75 -28.38 4.22 -17.18
C PRO A 75 -29.14 5.52 -17.40
N LEU A 76 -29.51 6.23 -16.33
CA LEU A 76 -30.16 7.54 -16.42
C LEU A 76 -29.24 8.57 -17.11
N ALA A 77 -27.96 8.57 -16.75
CA ALA A 77 -26.95 9.45 -17.35
C ALA A 77 -26.89 9.25 -18.87
N LYS A 78 -26.84 7.99 -19.34
CA LYS A 78 -26.88 7.67 -20.77
C LYS A 78 -28.18 8.15 -21.42
N MET A 79 -29.34 7.89 -20.81
CA MET A 79 -30.65 8.28 -21.38
C MET A 79 -30.77 9.81 -21.55
N LYS A 80 -30.08 10.58 -20.72
CA LYS A 80 -29.99 12.04 -20.80
C LYS A 80 -28.83 12.55 -21.66
N ASN A 81 -28.02 11.67 -22.25
CA ASN A 81 -26.75 12.02 -22.91
C ASN A 81 -25.85 12.90 -22.00
N ALA A 82 -25.83 12.59 -20.70
CA ALA A 82 -25.20 13.41 -19.66
C ALA A 82 -23.94 12.73 -19.11
N PRO A 83 -22.78 13.43 -19.05
CA PRO A 83 -21.63 12.92 -18.31
C PRO A 83 -21.88 12.97 -16.81
N ILE A 84 -21.18 12.10 -16.07
CA ILE A 84 -21.15 12.13 -14.60
C ILE A 84 -19.92 12.93 -14.18
N LEU A 85 -20.14 14.06 -13.52
CA LEU A 85 -19.09 14.84 -12.87
C LEU A 85 -19.12 14.62 -11.35
N LEU A 86 -18.00 14.94 -10.70
CA LEU A 86 -17.80 14.68 -9.28
C LEU A 86 -17.76 15.98 -8.48
N THR A 87 -18.29 15.93 -7.26
CA THR A 87 -18.22 16.98 -6.23
C THR A 87 -17.74 16.39 -4.92
N GLU A 88 -17.23 17.22 -4.02
CA GLU A 88 -17.16 16.83 -2.61
C GLU A 88 -18.53 17.04 -1.94
N LYS A 89 -18.71 16.48 -0.73
CA LYS A 89 -19.97 16.60 0.02
C LYS A 89 -20.41 18.05 0.17
N ASN A 90 -19.49 18.93 0.58
CA ASN A 90 -19.81 20.29 0.99
C ASN A 90 -19.35 21.36 0.00
N GLU A 91 -18.59 20.99 -1.02
CA GLU A 91 -17.95 21.93 -1.92
C GLU A 91 -17.86 21.38 -3.34
N LEU A 92 -18.24 22.22 -4.28
CA LEU A 92 -18.05 21.99 -5.69
C LEU A 92 -16.64 22.44 -6.09
N ASN A 93 -15.79 21.47 -6.40
CA ASN A 93 -14.40 21.73 -6.77
C ASN A 93 -14.30 22.65 -8.00
N GLU A 94 -13.29 23.52 -8.01
CA GLU A 94 -13.07 24.51 -9.07
C GLU A 94 -12.94 23.86 -10.46
N VAL A 95 -12.29 22.71 -10.55
CA VAL A 95 -12.17 21.94 -11.79
C VAL A 95 -13.54 21.51 -12.34
N THR A 96 -14.47 21.12 -11.46
CA THR A 96 -15.85 20.76 -11.84
C THR A 96 -16.65 21.99 -12.25
N ILE A 97 -16.52 23.11 -11.53
CA ILE A 97 -17.15 24.39 -11.88
C ILE A 97 -16.73 24.82 -13.30
N ASN A 98 -15.43 24.77 -13.58
CA ASN A 98 -14.88 25.17 -14.86
C ASN A 98 -15.35 24.26 -15.99
N GLN A 99 -15.49 22.96 -15.74
CA GLN A 99 -16.01 22.04 -16.73
C GLN A 99 -17.50 22.25 -17.02
N ILE A 100 -18.33 22.49 -16.01
CA ILE A 100 -19.76 22.83 -16.18
C ILE A 100 -19.90 24.07 -17.07
N LYS A 101 -19.08 25.11 -16.84
CA LYS A 101 -19.06 26.31 -17.69
C LYS A 101 -18.58 26.03 -19.10
N LYS A 102 -17.50 25.25 -19.25
CA LYS A 102 -16.91 24.91 -20.55
C LYS A 102 -17.87 24.14 -21.45
N LEU A 103 -18.68 23.25 -20.87
CA LEU A 103 -19.67 22.45 -21.58
C LEU A 103 -21.01 23.19 -21.83
N ASP A 104 -21.16 24.44 -21.36
CA ASP A 104 -22.40 25.23 -21.46
C ASP A 104 -23.64 24.49 -20.92
N ILE A 105 -23.49 23.86 -19.77
CA ILE A 105 -24.53 23.03 -19.14
C ILE A 105 -25.69 23.89 -18.67
N LYS A 106 -26.92 23.43 -18.93
CA LYS A 106 -28.17 24.10 -18.54
C LYS A 106 -28.87 23.41 -17.39
N ASN A 107 -28.72 22.08 -17.26
CA ASN A 107 -29.39 21.29 -16.25
C ASN A 107 -28.37 20.46 -15.46
N ILE A 108 -28.52 20.40 -14.14
CA ILE A 108 -27.68 19.57 -13.27
C ILE A 108 -28.58 18.70 -12.41
N ILE A 109 -28.34 17.40 -12.46
CA ILE A 109 -29.04 16.41 -11.65
C ILE A 109 -28.10 15.95 -10.53
N ILE A 110 -28.36 16.38 -9.30
CA ILE A 110 -27.60 15.99 -8.13
C ILE A 110 -28.10 14.63 -7.64
N ILE A 111 -27.18 13.71 -7.37
CA ILE A 111 -27.48 12.38 -6.87
C ILE A 111 -27.15 12.25 -5.39
N GLY A 112 -28.12 11.78 -4.61
CA GLY A 112 -28.02 11.64 -3.16
C GLY A 112 -28.70 12.78 -2.40
N GLY A 113 -29.06 12.51 -1.14
CA GLY A 113 -29.66 13.49 -0.25
C GLY A 113 -28.67 14.60 0.18
N GLU A 114 -29.13 15.53 1.00
CA GLU A 114 -28.30 16.64 1.50
C GLU A 114 -27.10 16.17 2.36
N GLY A 115 -27.23 15.01 3.03
CA GLY A 115 -26.12 14.40 3.75
C GLY A 115 -25.01 13.83 2.85
N VAL A 116 -25.28 13.69 1.54
CA VAL A 116 -24.37 13.13 0.53
C VAL A 116 -23.81 14.23 -0.37
N VAL A 117 -24.65 15.13 -0.87
CA VAL A 117 -24.25 16.37 -1.55
C VAL A 117 -25.02 17.50 -0.89
N SER A 118 -24.36 18.37 -0.13
CA SER A 118 -25.05 19.32 0.73
C SER A 118 -25.71 20.46 -0.05
N LYS A 119 -26.62 21.17 0.63
CA LYS A 119 -27.20 22.42 0.13
C LYS A 119 -26.15 23.47 -0.22
N ASN A 120 -24.92 23.38 0.31
CA ASN A 120 -23.88 24.34 -0.06
C ASN A 120 -23.44 24.16 -1.53
N VAL A 121 -23.34 22.93 -2.00
CA VAL A 121 -23.07 22.63 -3.41
C VAL A 121 -24.19 23.15 -4.31
N GLU A 122 -25.45 22.95 -3.92
CA GLU A 122 -26.60 23.55 -4.63
C GLU A 122 -26.53 25.08 -4.66
N LYS A 123 -26.20 25.72 -3.55
CA LYS A 123 -26.01 27.17 -3.50
C LYS A 123 -24.90 27.63 -4.43
N GLN A 124 -23.79 26.90 -4.52
CA GLN A 124 -22.71 27.19 -5.46
C GLN A 124 -23.18 27.05 -6.91
N LEU A 125 -23.92 25.99 -7.24
CA LEU A 125 -24.51 25.77 -8.56
C LEU A 125 -25.56 26.81 -8.94
N SER A 126 -26.41 27.25 -8.02
CA SER A 126 -27.47 28.22 -8.29
C SER A 126 -26.95 29.57 -8.79
N LYS A 127 -25.67 29.87 -8.50
CA LYS A 127 -24.96 31.06 -9.00
C LYS A 127 -24.54 30.93 -10.48
N MET A 128 -24.69 29.76 -11.10
CA MET A 128 -24.18 29.44 -12.44
C MET A 128 -25.27 29.50 -13.54
N ASN A 129 -26.46 30.04 -13.26
CA ASN A 129 -27.59 30.11 -14.20
C ASN A 129 -27.97 28.75 -14.81
N VAL A 130 -28.05 27.73 -13.96
CA VAL A 130 -28.40 26.35 -14.32
C VAL A 130 -29.65 25.91 -13.56
N ASN A 131 -30.45 25.04 -14.17
CA ASN A 131 -31.55 24.34 -13.49
C ASN A 131 -30.97 23.20 -12.66
N ILE A 132 -31.41 23.06 -11.42
CA ILE A 132 -30.90 22.05 -10.49
C ILE A 132 -32.05 21.14 -10.07
N ASP A 133 -31.94 19.87 -10.42
CA ASP A 133 -32.80 18.80 -9.92
C ASP A 133 -32.00 17.93 -8.95
N ARG A 134 -32.64 17.44 -7.88
CA ARG A 134 -32.04 16.49 -6.94
C ARG A 134 -32.80 15.17 -6.93
N LEU A 135 -32.08 14.09 -7.18
CA LEU A 135 -32.54 12.72 -6.99
C LEU A 135 -31.81 12.13 -5.78
N GLY A 136 -32.37 12.38 -4.59
CA GLY A 136 -31.83 11.92 -3.32
C GLY A 136 -32.92 11.62 -2.30
N GLY A 137 -32.86 10.45 -1.66
CA GLY A 137 -33.73 10.05 -0.56
C GLY A 137 -32.98 9.98 0.77
N GLU A 138 -33.66 9.54 1.84
CA GLU A 138 -33.04 9.34 3.16
C GLU A 138 -32.13 8.11 3.17
N SER A 139 -32.35 7.19 2.23
CA SER A 139 -31.55 5.98 2.02
C SER A 139 -31.08 5.83 0.57
N ARG A 140 -30.05 5.00 0.35
CA ARG A 140 -29.60 4.62 -1.00
C ARG A 140 -30.69 3.92 -1.81
N TYR A 141 -31.63 3.26 -1.15
CA TYR A 141 -32.79 2.62 -1.77
C TYR A 141 -33.79 3.63 -2.30
N GLU A 142 -34.11 4.66 -1.52
CA GLU A 142 -34.98 5.74 -1.99
C GLU A 142 -34.32 6.60 -3.08
N THR A 143 -33.01 6.87 -2.94
CA THR A 143 -32.23 7.53 -3.99
C THR A 143 -32.30 6.71 -5.29
N CYS A 144 -32.08 5.40 -5.20
CA CYS A 144 -32.24 4.45 -6.32
C CYS A 144 -33.66 4.51 -6.91
N GLU A 145 -34.70 4.50 -6.08
CA GLU A 145 -36.09 4.59 -6.55
C GLU A 145 -36.37 5.91 -7.30
N LYS A 146 -35.88 7.05 -6.80
CA LYS A 146 -36.00 8.35 -7.49
C LYS A 146 -35.27 8.36 -8.84
N ILE A 147 -34.07 7.76 -8.90
CA ILE A 147 -33.32 7.60 -10.17
C ILE A 147 -34.15 6.79 -11.16
N ILE A 148 -34.65 5.62 -10.76
CA ILE A 148 -35.39 4.73 -11.66
C ILE A 148 -36.71 5.37 -12.11
N LYS A 149 -37.43 6.07 -11.21
CA LYS A 149 -38.63 6.82 -11.58
C LYS A 149 -38.34 7.91 -12.62
N SER A 150 -37.18 8.56 -12.53
CA SER A 150 -36.73 9.56 -13.52
C SER A 150 -36.38 8.96 -14.89
N MET A 151 -36.04 7.66 -14.95
CA MET A 151 -35.87 6.92 -16.21
C MET A 151 -37.21 6.62 -16.90
N GLY A 152 -38.33 6.65 -16.18
CA GLY A 152 -39.65 6.30 -16.72
C GLY A 152 -39.85 4.78 -16.86
N LYS A 153 -40.48 4.34 -17.95
CA LYS A 153 -40.79 2.92 -18.17
C LYS A 153 -39.55 2.18 -18.69
N VAL A 154 -39.10 1.19 -17.94
CA VAL A 154 -37.98 0.29 -18.31
C VAL A 154 -38.48 -1.14 -18.50
N GLU A 155 -37.92 -1.86 -19.46
CA GLU A 155 -38.31 -3.25 -19.75
C GLU A 155 -37.38 -4.28 -19.08
N LYS A 156 -36.16 -3.89 -18.71
CA LYS A 156 -35.15 -4.74 -18.11
C LYS A 156 -34.70 -4.18 -16.76
N VAL A 157 -34.41 -5.07 -15.82
CA VAL A 157 -33.93 -4.72 -14.48
C VAL A 157 -32.74 -5.59 -14.09
N ALA A 158 -31.71 -4.97 -13.50
CA ALA A 158 -30.64 -5.65 -12.78
C ALA A 158 -30.78 -5.41 -11.28
N ILE A 159 -30.95 -6.48 -10.50
CA ILE A 159 -30.95 -6.45 -9.04
C ILE A 159 -29.51 -6.62 -8.55
N VAL A 160 -29.05 -5.69 -7.72
CA VAL A 160 -27.69 -5.66 -7.16
C VAL A 160 -27.75 -5.40 -5.65
N ASN A 161 -26.82 -5.95 -4.87
CA ASN A 161 -26.79 -5.68 -3.42
C ASN A 161 -26.21 -4.29 -3.14
N GLY A 162 -26.98 -3.46 -2.43
CA GLY A 162 -26.64 -2.07 -2.14
C GLY A 162 -25.55 -1.88 -1.08
N TYR A 163 -25.19 -2.90 -0.29
CA TYR A 163 -24.18 -2.82 0.77
C TYR A 163 -22.91 -3.62 0.44
N ASN A 164 -23.06 -4.90 0.08
CA ASN A 164 -21.94 -5.83 -0.12
C ASN A 164 -21.68 -6.17 -1.60
N GLY A 165 -22.39 -5.52 -2.54
CA GLY A 165 -22.35 -5.82 -3.97
C GLY A 165 -21.92 -4.64 -4.86
N LEU A 166 -21.15 -3.68 -4.35
CA LEU A 166 -20.75 -2.48 -5.12
C LEU A 166 -20.08 -2.83 -6.45
N ALA A 167 -19.10 -3.73 -6.44
CA ALA A 167 -18.40 -4.15 -7.66
C ALA A 167 -19.31 -4.95 -8.63
N ASP A 168 -20.30 -5.68 -8.11
CA ASP A 168 -21.32 -6.34 -8.93
C ASP A 168 -22.23 -5.29 -9.60
N GLY A 169 -22.60 -4.24 -8.86
CA GLY A 169 -23.32 -3.07 -9.37
C GLY A 169 -22.58 -2.33 -10.47
N LEU A 170 -21.27 -2.11 -10.30
CA LEU A 170 -20.45 -1.48 -11.34
C LEU A 170 -20.16 -2.39 -12.53
N SER A 171 -20.14 -3.71 -12.32
CA SER A 171 -20.00 -4.66 -13.43
C SER A 171 -21.15 -4.57 -14.41
N ILE A 172 -22.39 -4.36 -13.93
CA ILE A 172 -23.58 -4.23 -14.78
C ILE A 172 -23.85 -2.80 -15.26
N ALA A 173 -23.14 -1.78 -14.76
CA ALA A 173 -23.40 -0.38 -15.08
C ALA A 173 -23.29 -0.05 -16.59
N ALA A 174 -22.27 -0.57 -17.26
CA ALA A 174 -22.07 -0.41 -18.71
C ALA A 174 -23.15 -1.13 -19.55
N PRO A 175 -23.41 -2.45 -19.35
CA PRO A 175 -24.55 -3.12 -19.98
C PRO A 175 -25.89 -2.42 -19.73
N ALA A 176 -26.11 -1.98 -18.50
CA ALA A 176 -27.36 -1.34 -18.12
C ALA A 176 -27.54 0.01 -18.80
N SER A 177 -26.45 0.76 -18.98
CA SER A 177 -26.45 2.01 -19.74
C SER A 177 -26.73 1.79 -21.23
N ARG A 178 -26.14 0.73 -21.82
CA ARG A 178 -26.37 0.36 -23.22
C ARG A 178 -27.83 -0.04 -23.47
N ASP A 179 -28.37 -0.89 -22.62
CA ASP A 179 -29.68 -1.53 -22.78
C ASP A 179 -30.83 -0.76 -22.12
N GLU A 180 -30.55 0.41 -21.53
CA GLU A 180 -31.52 1.22 -20.77
C GLU A 180 -32.20 0.41 -19.65
N MET A 181 -31.41 -0.44 -19.00
CA MET A 181 -31.81 -1.30 -17.91
C MET A 181 -31.75 -0.53 -16.59
N ALA A 182 -32.80 -0.63 -15.76
CA ALA A 182 -32.74 -0.08 -14.42
C ALA A 182 -31.87 -0.95 -13.50
N ILE A 183 -30.97 -0.32 -12.76
CA ILE A 183 -30.22 -0.97 -11.68
C ILE A 183 -30.98 -0.73 -10.38
N VAL A 184 -31.44 -1.80 -9.75
CA VAL A 184 -32.26 -1.77 -8.54
C VAL A 184 -31.45 -2.32 -7.37
N LEU A 185 -31.39 -1.55 -6.29
CA LEU A 185 -30.69 -1.96 -5.07
C LEU A 185 -31.56 -2.88 -4.20
N SER A 186 -30.94 -3.94 -3.69
CA SER A 186 -31.47 -4.91 -2.73
C SER A 186 -30.58 -4.96 -1.48
N ASP A 187 -31.10 -5.45 -0.35
CA ASP A 187 -30.29 -5.78 0.83
C ASP A 187 -29.68 -7.20 0.76
N GLY A 188 -30.01 -7.96 -0.30
CA GLY A 188 -29.59 -9.34 -0.55
C GLY A 188 -30.65 -10.40 -0.22
N LYS A 189 -31.67 -10.06 0.57
CA LYS A 189 -32.80 -10.95 0.92
C LYS A 189 -34.09 -10.49 0.28
N GLU A 190 -34.32 -9.17 0.27
CA GLU A 190 -35.46 -8.53 -0.35
C GLU A 190 -35.00 -7.35 -1.21
N PHE A 191 -35.80 -6.96 -2.19
CA PHE A 191 -35.56 -5.74 -2.94
C PHE A 191 -36.43 -4.62 -2.34
N VAL A 192 -35.77 -3.52 -1.98
CA VAL A 192 -36.38 -2.44 -1.18
C VAL A 192 -36.83 -1.28 -2.08
N ALA A 193 -36.16 -1.08 -3.22
CA ALA A 193 -36.43 0.03 -4.13
C ALA A 193 -37.33 -0.36 -5.34
N ALA A 194 -38.15 0.58 -5.79
CA ALA A 194 -38.85 0.55 -7.10
C ALA A 194 -39.71 -0.71 -7.37
N LYS A 195 -40.48 -1.16 -6.36
CA LYS A 195 -41.21 -2.44 -6.41
C LYS A 195 -42.11 -2.64 -7.62
N ASP A 196 -42.82 -1.59 -8.01
CA ASP A 196 -43.76 -1.63 -9.15
C ASP A 196 -43.04 -1.79 -10.49
N ILE A 197 -41.83 -1.24 -10.62
CA ILE A 197 -41.05 -1.30 -11.86
C ILE A 197 -40.47 -2.71 -12.04
N VAL A 198 -39.98 -3.32 -10.96
CA VAL A 198 -39.50 -4.72 -11.00
C VAL A 198 -40.64 -5.67 -11.39
N LYS A 199 -41.82 -5.53 -10.77
CA LYS A 199 -42.99 -6.39 -11.07
C LYS A 199 -43.45 -6.30 -12.53
N ASN A 200 -43.30 -5.13 -13.16
CA ASN A 200 -43.74 -4.88 -14.54
C ASN A 200 -42.62 -5.09 -15.57
N SER A 201 -41.42 -5.47 -15.15
CA SER A 201 -40.28 -5.68 -16.04
C SER A 201 -40.42 -7.01 -16.80
N LYS A 202 -39.92 -7.04 -18.04
CA LYS A 202 -39.95 -8.24 -18.90
C LYS A 202 -38.77 -9.17 -18.62
N SER A 203 -37.66 -8.65 -18.12
CA SER A 203 -36.45 -9.43 -17.84
C SER A 203 -35.76 -8.91 -16.59
N ILE A 204 -35.49 -9.82 -15.66
CA ILE A 204 -34.83 -9.53 -14.39
C ILE A 204 -33.52 -10.29 -14.36
N TYR A 205 -32.43 -9.58 -14.10
CA TYR A 205 -31.10 -10.12 -13.90
C TYR A 205 -30.68 -9.95 -12.45
N ILE A 206 -30.10 -11.00 -11.86
CA ILE A 206 -29.55 -10.96 -10.50
C ILE A 206 -28.03 -10.94 -10.63
N ILE A 207 -27.40 -9.82 -10.27
CA ILE A 207 -25.95 -9.66 -10.43
C ILE A 207 -25.27 -9.85 -9.08
N GLY A 208 -24.44 -10.89 -8.98
CA GLY A 208 -23.79 -11.32 -7.75
C GLY A 208 -24.19 -12.74 -7.32
N GLY A 209 -23.28 -13.41 -6.60
CA GLY A 209 -23.46 -14.80 -6.16
C GLY A 209 -24.51 -14.96 -5.07
N GLU A 210 -24.84 -16.21 -4.71
CA GLU A 210 -25.86 -16.51 -3.68
C GLU A 210 -25.57 -15.90 -2.31
N GLY A 211 -24.29 -15.70 -1.97
CA GLY A 211 -23.87 -15.05 -0.72
C GLY A 211 -24.08 -13.53 -0.69
N VAL A 212 -24.33 -12.90 -1.85
CA VAL A 212 -24.56 -11.45 -1.98
C VAL A 212 -26.03 -11.15 -2.28
N ILE A 213 -26.67 -11.97 -3.12
CA ILE A 213 -28.12 -11.97 -3.36
C ILE A 213 -28.65 -13.40 -3.25
N SER A 214 -29.51 -13.63 -2.27
CA SER A 214 -30.05 -14.93 -1.93
C SER A 214 -30.74 -15.61 -3.11
N GLU A 215 -30.68 -16.94 -3.12
CA GLU A 215 -31.37 -17.74 -4.13
C GLU A 215 -32.90 -17.66 -4.01
N LYS A 216 -33.39 -17.39 -2.80
CA LYS A 216 -34.79 -17.06 -2.54
C LYS A 216 -35.21 -15.83 -3.34
N LEU A 217 -34.50 -14.70 -3.21
CA LEU A 217 -34.85 -13.48 -3.93
C LEU A 217 -34.79 -13.66 -5.45
N ARG A 218 -33.78 -14.40 -5.95
CA ARG A 218 -33.69 -14.73 -7.39
C ARG A 218 -34.93 -15.50 -7.86
N THR A 219 -35.36 -16.49 -7.08
CA THR A 219 -36.52 -17.33 -7.41
C THR A 219 -37.82 -16.54 -7.33
N ASP A 220 -38.01 -15.75 -6.27
CA ASP A 220 -39.20 -14.91 -6.05
C ASP A 220 -39.39 -13.89 -7.21
N LEU A 221 -38.29 -13.44 -7.82
CA LEU A 221 -38.29 -12.54 -8.96
C LEU A 221 -38.23 -13.23 -10.33
N ASN A 222 -38.13 -14.56 -10.38
CA ASN A 222 -37.84 -15.32 -11.61
C ASN A 222 -36.65 -14.74 -12.41
N GLY A 223 -35.60 -14.30 -11.71
CA GLY A 223 -34.46 -13.61 -12.30
C GLY A 223 -33.37 -14.55 -12.82
N LYS A 224 -32.68 -14.15 -13.89
CA LYS A 224 -31.48 -14.84 -14.40
C LYS A 224 -30.24 -14.37 -13.62
N ARG A 225 -29.55 -15.27 -12.93
CA ARG A 225 -28.33 -14.94 -12.19
C ARG A 225 -27.12 -14.83 -13.12
N VAL A 226 -26.32 -13.79 -12.94
CA VAL A 226 -25.02 -13.59 -13.57
C VAL A 226 -24.02 -13.28 -12.46
N SER A 227 -23.08 -14.19 -12.19
CA SER A 227 -22.23 -14.09 -11.00
C SER A 227 -20.94 -14.88 -11.11
N GLY A 228 -19.89 -14.39 -10.45
CA GLY A 228 -18.65 -15.12 -10.20
C GLY A 228 -18.43 -15.42 -8.71
N CYS A 229 -17.38 -16.19 -8.41
CA CYS A 229 -16.93 -16.42 -7.02
C CYS A 229 -16.21 -15.22 -6.40
N ASN A 230 -15.89 -14.20 -7.20
CA ASN A 230 -15.31 -12.92 -6.78
C ASN A 230 -15.73 -11.81 -7.76
N ARG A 231 -15.42 -10.55 -7.42
CA ARG A 231 -15.79 -9.36 -8.21
C ARG A 231 -15.27 -9.39 -9.65
N ILE A 232 -14.05 -9.89 -9.85
CA ILE A 232 -13.39 -9.95 -11.16
C ILE A 232 -14.12 -10.95 -12.06
N LYS A 233 -14.44 -12.13 -11.50
CA LYS A 233 -15.19 -13.14 -12.23
C LYS A 233 -16.62 -12.67 -12.51
N THR A 234 -17.32 -12.02 -11.58
CA THR A 234 -18.65 -11.44 -11.87
C THR A 234 -18.57 -10.47 -13.05
N ASN A 235 -17.57 -9.59 -13.09
CA ASN A 235 -17.37 -8.68 -14.22
C ASN A 235 -17.15 -9.42 -15.54
N SER A 236 -16.33 -10.48 -15.57
CA SER A 236 -16.12 -11.31 -16.75
C SER A 236 -17.40 -12.01 -17.23
N GLU A 237 -18.19 -12.57 -16.31
CA GLU A 237 -19.46 -13.24 -16.63
C GLU A 237 -20.49 -12.22 -17.16
N VAL A 238 -20.53 -11.00 -16.59
CA VAL A 238 -21.37 -9.91 -17.09
C VAL A 238 -20.95 -9.49 -18.50
N ILE A 239 -19.65 -9.33 -18.77
CA ILE A 239 -19.18 -9.03 -20.13
C ILE A 239 -19.55 -10.17 -21.08
N GLY A 240 -19.36 -11.42 -20.66
CA GLY A 240 -19.66 -12.61 -21.43
C GLY A 240 -21.15 -12.81 -21.75
N GLU A 241 -22.06 -12.39 -20.87
CA GLU A 241 -23.51 -12.48 -21.04
C GLU A 241 -24.09 -11.35 -21.88
N PHE A 242 -23.57 -10.13 -21.73
CA PHE A 242 -24.16 -8.94 -22.36
C PHE A 242 -23.45 -8.50 -23.62
N TYR A 243 -22.18 -8.86 -23.84
CA TYR A 243 -21.41 -8.51 -25.02
C TYR A 243 -20.98 -9.77 -25.78
N ASN A 244 -21.94 -10.52 -26.31
CA ASN A 244 -21.69 -11.83 -26.94
C ASN A 244 -21.01 -11.71 -28.31
N GLU A 245 -20.97 -10.50 -28.87
CA GLU A 245 -20.30 -10.19 -30.12
C GLU A 245 -18.81 -10.52 -30.03
N LYS A 246 -18.27 -11.11 -31.10
CA LYS A 246 -16.84 -11.42 -31.19
C LYS A 246 -16.00 -10.18 -31.50
N GLU A 247 -16.56 -9.21 -32.19
CA GLU A 247 -15.89 -7.96 -32.55
C GLU A 247 -16.51 -6.80 -31.76
N LEU A 248 -15.70 -6.04 -31.02
CA LEU A 248 -16.12 -4.86 -30.28
C LEU A 248 -15.24 -3.66 -30.63
N GLU A 249 -15.82 -2.48 -30.70
CA GLU A 249 -15.11 -1.26 -31.10
C GLU A 249 -14.11 -0.82 -30.02
N THR A 250 -14.58 -0.62 -28.78
CA THR A 250 -13.75 -0.17 -27.65
C THR A 250 -13.88 -1.11 -26.45
N LEU A 251 -12.78 -1.36 -25.73
CA LEU A 251 -12.75 -1.97 -24.39
C LEU A 251 -12.23 -0.92 -23.41
N TYR A 252 -13.07 -0.53 -22.46
CA TYR A 252 -12.68 0.34 -21.36
C TYR A 252 -12.10 -0.47 -20.21
N ILE A 253 -11.00 0.00 -19.62
CA ILE A 253 -10.32 -0.67 -18.51
C ILE A 253 -10.28 0.27 -17.31
N ALA A 254 -10.89 -0.16 -16.20
CA ALA A 254 -10.96 0.58 -14.94
C ALA A 254 -10.55 -0.33 -13.77
N LYS A 255 -10.17 0.26 -12.63
CA LYS A 255 -9.80 -0.52 -11.44
C LYS A 255 -11.00 -1.22 -10.82
N ASP A 256 -10.76 -2.39 -10.22
CA ASP A 256 -11.79 -3.22 -9.59
C ASP A 256 -12.15 -2.83 -8.12
N GLY A 257 -11.47 -1.82 -7.58
CA GLY A 257 -11.62 -1.35 -6.21
C GLY A 257 -11.32 -2.40 -5.13
N SER A 258 -10.50 -3.40 -5.43
CA SER A 258 -10.03 -4.41 -4.47
C SER A 258 -9.15 -3.81 -3.38
N ASN A 259 -8.32 -2.82 -3.73
CA ASN A 259 -7.46 -2.10 -2.81
C ASN A 259 -8.22 -0.98 -2.07
N ASN A 260 -9.09 -0.25 -2.78
CA ASN A 260 -9.95 0.79 -2.21
C ASN A 260 -11.26 0.87 -3.01
N PHE A 261 -12.42 0.71 -2.36
CA PHE A 261 -13.71 0.70 -3.06
C PHE A 261 -14.00 2.02 -3.81
N ASN A 262 -13.40 3.13 -3.38
CA ASN A 262 -13.54 4.42 -4.05
C ASN A 262 -12.89 4.44 -5.45
N GLU A 263 -12.02 3.49 -5.79
CA GLU A 263 -11.45 3.36 -7.13
C GLU A 263 -12.50 2.95 -8.19
N LEU A 264 -13.66 2.43 -7.75
CA LEU A 264 -14.78 2.12 -8.64
C LEU A 264 -15.46 3.37 -9.23
N ILE A 265 -15.15 4.57 -8.74
CA ILE A 265 -15.73 5.83 -9.26
C ILE A 265 -15.37 6.05 -10.74
N ASP A 266 -14.20 5.60 -11.18
CA ASP A 266 -13.77 5.71 -12.58
C ASP A 266 -14.61 4.79 -13.48
N ALA A 267 -14.99 3.61 -12.97
CA ALA A 267 -15.93 2.72 -13.65
C ALA A 267 -17.35 3.30 -13.71
N LEU A 268 -17.80 3.97 -12.64
CA LEU A 268 -19.10 4.65 -12.62
C LEU A 268 -19.15 5.75 -13.67
N THR A 269 -18.14 6.62 -13.70
CA THR A 269 -18.10 7.82 -14.56
C THR A 269 -17.98 7.49 -16.05
N ILE A 270 -17.28 6.40 -16.42
CA ILE A 270 -17.16 5.97 -17.83
C ILE A 270 -18.40 5.21 -18.33
N SER A 271 -19.19 4.59 -17.45
CA SER A 271 -20.30 3.72 -17.83
C SER A 271 -21.34 4.34 -18.78
N PRO A 272 -21.72 5.63 -18.66
CA PRO A 272 -22.67 6.24 -19.61
C PRO A 272 -22.09 6.36 -21.02
N LEU A 273 -20.81 6.76 -21.15
CA LEU A 273 -20.12 6.82 -22.44
C LEU A 273 -19.96 5.43 -23.05
N SER A 274 -19.57 4.46 -22.23
CA SER A 274 -19.50 3.06 -22.61
C SER A 274 -20.85 2.52 -23.11
N GLY A 275 -21.97 2.95 -22.50
CA GLY A 275 -23.32 2.64 -22.97
C GLY A 275 -23.64 3.27 -24.34
N ILE A 276 -23.23 4.51 -24.58
CA ILE A 276 -23.40 5.21 -25.88
C ILE A 276 -22.61 4.50 -26.98
N GLU A 277 -21.36 4.14 -26.69
CA GLU A 277 -20.45 3.46 -27.63
C GLU A 277 -20.70 1.95 -27.75
N LYS A 278 -21.60 1.40 -26.92
CA LYS A 278 -21.91 -0.04 -26.84
C LYS A 278 -20.68 -0.89 -26.51
N SER A 279 -19.83 -0.38 -25.64
CA SER A 279 -18.54 -0.97 -25.28
C SER A 279 -18.54 -1.48 -23.84
N PRO A 280 -17.86 -2.61 -23.53
CA PRO A 280 -17.74 -3.10 -22.16
C PRO A 280 -16.75 -2.29 -21.32
N VAL A 281 -16.93 -2.34 -20.00
CA VAL A 281 -15.96 -1.89 -19.00
C VAL A 281 -15.42 -3.12 -18.26
N GLN A 282 -14.14 -3.40 -18.46
CA GLN A 282 -13.41 -4.44 -17.75
C GLN A 282 -12.81 -3.88 -16.47
N LEU A 283 -13.23 -4.43 -15.33
CA LEU A 283 -12.65 -4.15 -14.03
C LEU A 283 -11.40 -5.00 -13.82
N VAL A 284 -10.28 -4.39 -13.45
CA VAL A 284 -8.99 -5.08 -13.29
C VAL A 284 -8.33 -4.74 -11.96
N GLY A 285 -7.76 -5.77 -11.33
CA GLY A 285 -6.91 -5.63 -10.15
C GLY A 285 -5.43 -5.63 -10.53
N ASP A 286 -4.57 -6.03 -9.59
CA ASP A 286 -3.12 -6.11 -9.78
C ASP A 286 -2.63 -7.31 -10.60
N VAL A 287 -3.53 -8.25 -10.94
CA VAL A 287 -3.30 -9.47 -11.73
C VAL A 287 -4.54 -9.76 -12.59
N LEU A 288 -4.37 -10.30 -13.81
CA LEU A 288 -5.50 -10.83 -14.60
C LEU A 288 -5.85 -12.25 -14.15
N ASP A 289 -7.12 -12.45 -13.81
CA ASP A 289 -7.68 -13.78 -13.53
C ASP A 289 -7.93 -14.57 -14.83
N ASP A 290 -7.93 -15.91 -14.74
CA ASP A 290 -8.18 -16.79 -15.88
C ASP A 290 -9.55 -16.57 -16.53
N SER A 291 -10.57 -16.20 -15.75
CA SER A 291 -11.90 -15.84 -16.29
C SER A 291 -11.83 -14.64 -17.23
N GLN A 292 -11.03 -13.63 -16.89
CA GLN A 292 -10.82 -12.45 -17.74
C GLN A 292 -10.04 -12.81 -18.99
N LYS A 293 -8.97 -13.61 -18.85
CA LYS A 293 -8.16 -14.07 -19.99
C LYS A 293 -9.02 -14.84 -20.99
N ASN A 294 -9.87 -15.73 -20.50
CA ASN A 294 -10.76 -16.52 -21.35
C ASN A 294 -11.82 -15.65 -22.03
N CYS A 295 -12.44 -14.73 -21.29
CA CYS A 295 -13.38 -13.76 -21.85
C CYS A 295 -12.71 -12.93 -22.98
N LEU A 296 -11.49 -12.43 -22.76
CA LEU A 296 -10.73 -11.62 -23.72
C LEU A 296 -10.28 -12.41 -24.96
N LYS A 297 -9.89 -13.69 -24.82
CA LYS A 297 -9.46 -14.56 -25.94
C LYS A 297 -10.53 -14.77 -26.99
N GLU A 298 -11.79 -14.64 -26.63
CA GLU A 298 -12.90 -14.79 -27.55
C GLU A 298 -13.24 -13.48 -28.29
N LYS A 299 -12.64 -12.35 -27.88
CA LYS A 299 -12.93 -11.01 -28.42
C LYS A 299 -11.83 -10.51 -29.34
N ILE A 300 -12.26 -9.78 -30.35
CA ILE A 300 -11.50 -8.95 -31.27
C ILE A 300 -11.86 -7.50 -30.90
N ILE A 301 -10.92 -6.78 -30.29
CA ILE A 301 -11.13 -5.39 -29.84
C ILE A 301 -10.32 -4.45 -30.73
N LYS A 302 -10.94 -3.39 -31.24
CA LYS A 302 -10.23 -2.39 -32.08
C LYS A 302 -9.50 -1.34 -31.26
N ASN A 303 -10.13 -0.84 -30.18
CA ASN A 303 -9.60 0.20 -29.32
C ASN A 303 -9.60 -0.23 -27.85
N ILE A 304 -8.52 0.07 -27.13
CA ILE A 304 -8.43 -0.15 -25.70
C ILE A 304 -8.23 1.19 -25.03
N VAL A 305 -9.08 1.50 -24.04
CA VAL A 305 -9.05 2.78 -23.35
C VAL A 305 -8.86 2.56 -21.86
N GLN A 306 -7.77 3.11 -21.32
CA GLN A 306 -7.56 3.12 -19.87
C GLN A 306 -8.32 4.28 -19.25
N VAL A 307 -9.05 4.00 -18.17
CA VAL A 307 -9.79 4.99 -17.40
C VAL A 307 -9.13 5.14 -16.04
N GLY A 308 -8.71 6.37 -15.71
CA GLY A 308 -7.99 6.67 -14.47
C GLY A 308 -6.52 6.24 -14.46
N TYR A 309 -5.79 6.66 -13.42
CA TYR A 309 -4.39 6.27 -13.17
C TYR A 309 -4.30 5.07 -12.23
N GLY A 310 -3.13 4.39 -12.25
CA GLY A 310 -2.77 3.36 -11.29
C GLY A 310 -3.09 1.93 -11.70
N ILE A 311 -3.56 1.69 -12.93
CA ILE A 311 -3.53 0.35 -13.54
C ILE A 311 -2.10 0.09 -14.00
N LYS A 312 -1.51 -1.03 -13.57
CA LYS A 312 -0.12 -1.36 -13.90
C LYS A 312 0.04 -1.66 -15.40
N ARG A 313 1.17 -1.25 -15.97
CA ARG A 313 1.44 -1.39 -17.41
C ARG A 313 1.43 -2.85 -17.89
N ASN A 314 1.97 -3.76 -17.08
CA ASN A 314 2.00 -5.20 -17.39
C ASN A 314 0.58 -5.80 -17.52
N ILE A 315 -0.39 -5.33 -16.74
CA ILE A 315 -1.79 -5.73 -16.81
C ILE A 315 -2.40 -5.31 -18.14
N LEU A 316 -2.12 -4.09 -18.58
CA LEU A 316 -2.57 -3.58 -19.88
C LEU A 316 -1.96 -4.38 -21.03
N GLU A 317 -0.65 -4.69 -20.94
CA GLU A 317 0.04 -5.55 -21.92
C GLU A 317 -0.52 -6.98 -21.93
N GLU A 318 -0.84 -7.54 -20.77
CA GLU A 318 -1.44 -8.87 -20.65
C GLU A 318 -2.86 -8.93 -21.23
N ILE A 319 -3.69 -7.90 -21.05
CA ILE A 319 -5.01 -7.77 -21.70
C ILE A 319 -4.85 -7.84 -23.22
N VAL A 320 -3.96 -7.03 -23.78
CA VAL A 320 -3.73 -6.98 -25.24
C VAL A 320 -3.23 -8.31 -25.78
N ASN A 321 -2.33 -8.97 -25.05
CA ASN A 321 -1.78 -10.27 -25.44
C ASN A 321 -2.83 -11.40 -25.42
N ASN A 322 -3.91 -11.25 -24.66
CA ASN A 322 -4.98 -12.24 -24.58
C ASN A 322 -6.10 -11.99 -25.60
N LEU A 323 -6.04 -10.96 -26.46
CA LEU A 323 -7.06 -10.72 -27.50
C LEU A 323 -6.82 -11.55 -28.78
N ASN A 324 -7.91 -11.88 -29.47
CA ASN A 324 -7.86 -12.57 -30.77
C ASN A 324 -7.56 -11.55 -31.89
N THR A 325 -6.42 -11.67 -32.59
CA THR A 325 -6.01 -10.69 -33.61
C THR A 325 -6.00 -11.26 -35.04
N LYS A 326 -6.89 -10.74 -35.91
CA LYS A 326 -6.68 -10.71 -37.38
C LYS A 326 -6.00 -9.39 -37.72
N LYS A 327 -4.74 -9.42 -38.16
CA LYS A 327 -4.00 -8.19 -38.54
C LYS A 327 -4.57 -7.60 -39.83
N VAL A 328 -4.93 -6.32 -39.81
CA VAL A 328 -5.39 -5.55 -40.97
C VAL A 328 -4.20 -4.81 -41.61
N ASN A 329 -4.19 -4.62 -42.94
CA ASN A 329 -3.13 -3.88 -43.65
C ASN A 329 -3.41 -2.36 -43.59
N LYS A 330 -2.44 -1.53 -43.17
CA LYS A 330 -2.59 -0.07 -43.04
C LYS A 330 -1.53 0.70 -43.86
N LYS A 331 -1.94 1.75 -44.59
CA LYS A 331 -0.99 2.61 -45.32
C LYS A 331 -0.14 3.41 -44.33
N LEU A 332 1.17 3.43 -44.53
CA LEU A 332 2.12 4.15 -43.69
C LEU A 332 2.74 5.34 -44.45
N GLU A 333 2.69 6.53 -43.86
CA GLU A 333 3.30 7.73 -44.43
C GLU A 333 4.81 7.80 -44.16
N ILE A 334 5.56 8.30 -45.15
CA ILE A 334 7.00 8.53 -45.06
C ILE A 334 7.23 10.02 -44.81
N GLU A 335 7.76 10.37 -43.63
CA GLU A 335 8.06 11.75 -43.27
C GLU A 335 9.23 12.32 -44.09
N SER A 336 10.26 11.49 -44.33
CA SER A 336 11.39 11.90 -45.15
C SER A 336 12.21 10.71 -45.64
N VAL A 337 12.84 10.87 -46.80
CA VAL A 337 13.88 9.96 -47.29
C VAL A 337 15.13 10.77 -47.62
N LYS A 338 16.26 10.38 -47.01
CA LYS A 338 17.54 11.06 -47.18
C LYS A 338 18.62 10.06 -47.60
N LEU A 339 19.22 10.30 -48.76
CA LEU A 339 20.49 9.68 -49.12
C LEU A 339 21.61 10.38 -48.34
N VAL A 340 22.22 9.67 -47.39
CA VAL A 340 23.26 10.23 -46.52
C VAL A 340 24.63 10.08 -47.16
N THR A 341 24.88 8.92 -47.76
CA THR A 341 26.05 8.62 -48.60
C THR A 341 25.60 7.71 -49.75
N ASN A 342 26.48 7.42 -50.70
CA ASN A 342 26.20 6.44 -51.78
C ASN A 342 26.00 5.00 -51.26
N GLU A 343 26.18 4.77 -49.96
CA GLU A 343 26.07 3.47 -49.30
C GLU A 343 25.01 3.44 -48.19
N LYS A 344 24.36 4.57 -47.89
CA LYS A 344 23.38 4.67 -46.78
C LYS A 344 22.20 5.57 -47.13
N ILE A 345 21.00 5.00 -47.03
CA ILE A 345 19.72 5.71 -47.13
C ILE A 345 19.05 5.68 -45.76
N ILE A 346 18.47 6.80 -45.35
CA ILE A 346 17.66 6.90 -44.14
C ILE A 346 16.22 7.22 -44.56
N ILE A 347 15.27 6.42 -44.10
CA ILE A 347 13.83 6.60 -44.30
C ILE A 347 13.20 6.84 -42.94
N LYS A 348 12.54 7.97 -42.76
CA LYS A 348 11.81 8.29 -41.52
C LYS A 348 10.33 8.12 -41.76
N LEU A 349 9.68 7.34 -40.92
CA LEU A 349 8.28 6.97 -40.98
C LEU A 349 7.44 7.85 -40.06
N GLY A 350 6.17 8.06 -40.41
CA GLY A 350 5.21 8.82 -39.60
C GLY A 350 4.83 8.13 -38.28
N CYS A 351 5.08 6.82 -38.14
CA CYS A 351 4.81 6.10 -36.89
C CYS A 351 5.81 4.96 -36.65
N GLU A 352 5.78 4.40 -35.43
CA GLU A 352 6.66 3.29 -35.04
C GLU A 352 6.26 1.96 -35.69
N ILE A 353 7.25 1.12 -36.00
CA ILE A 353 7.05 -0.26 -36.49
C ILE A 353 7.78 -1.29 -35.61
N LYS A 354 7.33 -2.55 -35.61
CA LYS A 354 7.82 -3.58 -34.66
C LYS A 354 9.14 -4.18 -35.09
N SER A 355 9.26 -4.50 -36.38
CA SER A 355 10.46 -5.08 -36.95
C SER A 355 10.53 -4.85 -38.45
N ILE A 356 11.73 -4.95 -38.99
CA ILE A 356 11.99 -4.90 -40.43
C ILE A 356 12.93 -6.04 -40.82
N ASP A 357 12.81 -6.49 -42.06
CA ASP A 357 13.76 -7.37 -42.73
C ASP A 357 14.26 -6.66 -44.00
N LYS A 358 15.51 -6.89 -44.40
CA LYS A 358 16.05 -6.32 -45.65
C LYS A 358 15.24 -6.71 -46.89
N LYS A 359 14.58 -7.87 -46.88
CA LYS A 359 13.69 -8.34 -47.97
C LYS A 359 12.44 -7.47 -48.13
N ASN A 360 12.12 -6.64 -47.13
CA ASN A 360 11.04 -5.67 -47.25
C ASN A 360 11.37 -4.51 -48.19
N PHE A 361 12.64 -4.37 -48.61
CA PHE A 361 13.11 -3.25 -49.44
C PHE A 361 13.77 -3.78 -50.71
N HIS A 362 13.37 -3.24 -51.85
CA HIS A 362 14.00 -3.51 -53.13
C HIS A 362 14.35 -2.20 -53.82
N ILE A 363 15.55 -2.07 -54.37
CA ILE A 363 15.97 -0.89 -55.13
C ILE A 363 16.18 -1.31 -56.57
N GLU A 364 15.41 -0.75 -57.49
CA GLU A 364 15.52 -1.09 -58.92
C GLU A 364 16.88 -0.64 -59.46
N GLY A 365 17.73 -1.59 -59.86
CA GLY A 365 19.09 -1.29 -60.34
C GLY A 365 20.14 -1.05 -59.23
N GLY A 366 19.80 -1.29 -57.96
CA GLY A 366 20.71 -1.24 -56.81
C GLY A 366 20.55 -2.47 -55.91
N LYS A 367 21.33 -2.54 -54.82
CA LYS A 367 21.25 -3.65 -53.86
C LYS A 367 21.09 -3.15 -52.43
N VAL A 368 20.16 -3.75 -51.67
CA VAL A 368 20.02 -3.56 -50.22
C VAL A 368 20.80 -4.66 -49.50
N ASN A 369 21.84 -4.27 -48.78
CA ASN A 369 22.72 -5.21 -48.06
C ASN A 369 22.24 -5.43 -46.63
N LEU A 370 21.74 -4.37 -45.99
CA LEU A 370 21.29 -4.36 -44.59
C LEU A 370 20.13 -3.39 -44.42
N ALA A 371 19.20 -3.72 -43.52
CA ALA A 371 18.16 -2.81 -43.04
C ALA A 371 18.14 -2.86 -41.51
N THR A 372 18.28 -1.70 -40.86
CA THR A 372 18.26 -1.58 -39.40
C THR A 372 17.25 -0.55 -38.95
N LEU A 373 16.49 -0.87 -37.90
CA LEU A 373 15.51 0.02 -37.30
C LEU A 373 16.14 0.71 -36.08
N SER A 374 16.06 2.03 -36.00
CA SER A 374 16.54 2.82 -34.86
C SER A 374 15.72 2.58 -33.59
N LYS A 375 16.26 3.02 -32.44
CA LYS A 375 15.61 2.89 -31.13
C LYS A 375 14.24 3.59 -31.04
N ASP A 376 14.04 4.65 -31.82
CA ASP A 376 12.75 5.35 -31.90
C ASP A 376 11.68 4.57 -32.69
N ARG A 377 12.05 3.43 -33.30
CA ARG A 377 11.21 2.58 -34.15
C ARG A 377 10.55 3.27 -35.35
N LYS A 378 10.94 4.53 -35.66
CA LYS A 378 10.42 5.33 -36.79
C LYS A 378 11.45 5.50 -37.90
N THR A 379 12.75 5.32 -37.62
CA THR A 379 13.81 5.53 -38.61
C THR A 379 14.39 4.21 -39.11
N ILE A 380 14.27 3.95 -40.41
CA ILE A 380 14.88 2.83 -41.11
C ILE A 380 16.18 3.30 -41.75
N GLU A 381 17.28 2.62 -41.45
CA GLU A 381 18.55 2.80 -42.12
C GLU A 381 18.81 1.63 -43.07
N LEU A 382 18.93 1.93 -44.37
CA LEU A 382 19.28 0.95 -45.39
C LEU A 382 20.75 1.11 -45.77
N GLY A 383 21.53 0.04 -45.57
CA GLY A 383 22.86 -0.11 -46.15
C GLY A 383 22.73 -0.61 -47.58
N VAL A 384 23.23 0.15 -48.56
CA VAL A 384 23.01 -0.07 -49.99
C VAL A 384 24.30 -0.08 -50.79
N SER A 385 24.30 -0.73 -51.96
CA SER A 385 25.43 -0.70 -52.90
C SER A 385 24.95 -0.72 -54.34
N GLY A 386 25.85 -0.37 -55.27
CA GLY A 386 25.55 -0.33 -56.72
C GLY A 386 24.85 0.96 -57.19
N LEU A 387 24.77 2.00 -56.35
CA LEU A 387 24.19 3.30 -56.73
C LEU A 387 25.21 4.17 -57.47
N VAL A 388 24.88 4.60 -58.69
CA VAL A 388 25.72 5.40 -59.58
C VAL A 388 25.35 6.88 -59.46
N LYS A 389 26.37 7.75 -59.36
CA LYS A 389 26.19 9.21 -59.29
C LYS A 389 25.41 9.73 -60.51
N GLY A 390 24.46 10.63 -60.26
CA GLY A 390 23.64 11.26 -61.29
C GLY A 390 22.42 10.47 -61.75
N LYS A 391 22.28 9.19 -61.34
CA LYS A 391 21.10 8.35 -61.65
C LYS A 391 20.03 8.45 -60.57
N GLU A 392 18.80 8.22 -60.99
CA GLU A 392 17.60 8.12 -60.14
C GLU A 392 17.24 6.64 -59.94
N TYR A 393 16.79 6.29 -58.74
CA TYR A 393 16.47 4.93 -58.32
C TYR A 393 15.11 4.91 -57.62
N ILE A 394 14.36 3.83 -57.80
CA ILE A 394 13.07 3.59 -57.13
C ILE A 394 13.28 2.56 -56.02
N ILE A 395 12.89 2.92 -54.80
CA ILE A 395 12.81 2.03 -53.65
C ILE A 395 11.38 1.50 -53.58
N LYS A 396 11.23 0.20 -53.81
CA LYS A 396 9.98 -0.54 -53.65
C LYS A 396 9.89 -1.18 -52.28
N PHE A 397 8.70 -1.13 -51.70
CA PHE A 397 8.43 -1.65 -50.35
C PHE A 397 7.52 -2.88 -50.41
N LYS A 398 7.82 -3.89 -49.59
CA LYS A 398 6.86 -4.91 -49.19
C LYS A 398 6.32 -4.57 -47.80
N ASN A 399 5.21 -5.20 -47.43
CA ASN A 399 4.56 -4.97 -46.13
C ASN A 399 5.57 -5.08 -44.96
N LEU A 400 5.58 -4.09 -44.09
CA LEU A 400 6.39 -4.04 -42.87
C LEU A 400 5.59 -4.56 -41.69
N ASN A 401 6.23 -5.33 -40.83
CA ASN A 401 5.59 -5.91 -39.66
C ASN A 401 5.40 -4.86 -38.56
N GLY A 402 4.15 -4.46 -38.34
CA GLY A 402 3.76 -3.68 -37.18
C GLY A 402 3.43 -4.56 -35.97
N ALA A 403 3.26 -3.91 -34.81
CA ALA A 403 2.83 -4.61 -33.60
C ALA A 403 1.38 -5.11 -33.72
N PHE A 404 0.53 -4.40 -34.47
CA PHE A 404 -0.92 -4.63 -34.54
C PHE A 404 -1.47 -4.67 -35.99
N TYR A 405 -0.83 -3.96 -36.93
CA TYR A 405 -1.16 -3.95 -38.36
C TYR A 405 0.06 -4.37 -39.19
N ASP A 406 -0.16 -4.85 -40.41
CA ASP A 406 0.89 -4.93 -41.42
C ASP A 406 0.87 -3.64 -42.23
N TYR A 407 2.01 -2.97 -42.37
CA TYR A 407 2.08 -1.63 -42.97
C TYR A 407 2.52 -1.69 -44.42
N TYR A 408 1.83 -1.04 -45.35
CA TYR A 408 2.31 -0.87 -46.72
C TYR A 408 2.73 0.58 -46.98
N LEU A 409 3.78 0.76 -47.77
CA LEU A 409 4.40 2.05 -48.11
C LEU A 409 4.31 2.28 -49.61
N GLU A 410 4.24 3.54 -50.02
CA GLU A 410 4.37 3.91 -51.44
C GLU A 410 5.85 3.90 -51.86
N ASP A 411 6.09 3.56 -53.12
CA ASP A 411 7.44 3.54 -53.68
C ASP A 411 8.06 4.94 -53.66
N VAL A 412 9.35 5.03 -53.31
CA VAL A 412 10.06 6.31 -53.19
C VAL A 412 11.17 6.43 -54.22
N LYS A 413 11.22 7.57 -54.90
CA LYS A 413 12.30 7.94 -55.82
C LYS A 413 13.42 8.67 -55.10
N ILE A 414 14.66 8.25 -55.34
CA ILE A 414 15.87 8.92 -54.84
C ILE A 414 16.85 9.21 -55.97
N LYS A 415 17.48 10.39 -55.96
CA LYS A 415 18.50 10.79 -56.93
C LYS A 415 19.86 10.91 -56.26
N VAL A 416 20.88 10.26 -56.82
CA VAL A 416 22.25 10.34 -56.29
C VAL A 416 22.90 11.64 -56.78
N PRO A 417 23.25 12.59 -55.89
CA PRO A 417 23.76 13.91 -56.30
C PRO A 417 25.16 13.83 -56.93
N ASN A 418 25.43 14.71 -57.89
CA ASN A 418 26.67 14.74 -58.68
C ASN A 418 27.89 15.34 -57.97
N LYS A 419 27.76 15.94 -56.78
CA LYS A 419 28.85 16.64 -56.07
C LYS A 419 28.96 16.25 -54.60
N SER A 420 30.19 16.02 -54.13
CA SER A 420 30.56 16.03 -52.72
C SER A 420 30.67 17.48 -52.23
N SER A 421 29.91 17.87 -51.21
CA SER A 421 30.07 19.18 -50.56
C SER A 421 30.08 19.03 -49.04
N SER A 422 31.24 19.32 -48.47
CA SER A 422 31.46 19.69 -47.07
C SER A 422 31.21 21.20 -46.86
N LYS A 423 31.01 21.59 -45.59
CA LYS A 423 30.78 22.96 -45.00
C LYS A 423 29.30 23.42 -44.95
N ASN A 424 28.77 24.08 -43.90
CA ASN A 424 29.36 24.86 -42.82
C ASN A 424 28.36 25.16 -41.66
N SER A 425 28.89 25.21 -40.42
CA SER A 425 28.74 26.25 -39.37
C SER A 425 27.40 26.58 -38.65
N ASN A 426 27.39 26.37 -37.32
CA ASN A 426 27.21 27.46 -36.32
C ASN A 426 27.57 26.98 -34.88
N LYS A 427 28.47 27.73 -34.24
CA LYS A 427 28.86 27.63 -32.82
C LYS A 427 27.75 28.21 -31.92
N PRO A 428 27.61 27.76 -30.67
CA PRO A 428 27.27 28.63 -29.55
C PRO A 428 28.57 29.06 -28.83
N GLY A 429 28.68 30.37 -28.58
CA GLY A 429 29.74 30.96 -27.77
C GLY A 429 29.60 30.51 -26.32
N VAL A 430 30.72 30.05 -25.76
CA VAL A 430 30.96 30.10 -24.32
C VAL A 430 31.77 31.39 -24.12
N GLU A 431 31.21 32.33 -23.38
CA GLU A 431 31.93 33.50 -22.92
C GLU A 431 33.14 33.05 -22.09
N VAL A 432 34.32 33.47 -22.55
CA VAL A 432 35.58 33.37 -21.82
C VAL A 432 35.61 34.55 -20.84
N PRO A 433 35.86 34.35 -19.54
CA PRO A 433 36.11 35.44 -18.62
C PRO A 433 37.34 36.23 -19.09
N LYS A 434 37.23 37.56 -19.07
CA LYS A 434 38.30 38.49 -19.45
C LYS A 434 39.56 38.26 -18.60
N ASP A 435 40.70 38.41 -19.28
CA ASP A 435 42.08 38.38 -18.80
C ASP A 435 42.26 38.88 -17.36
N ASP A 436 42.76 38.00 -16.50
CA ASP A 436 43.59 38.40 -15.37
C ASP A 436 45.04 37.94 -15.64
N LYS A 437 45.91 38.92 -15.90
CA LYS A 437 47.31 38.73 -16.26
C LYS A 437 48.12 38.44 -15.00
N ASN A 438 48.01 37.24 -14.43
CA ASN A 438 49.08 36.59 -13.65
C ASN A 438 48.78 35.11 -13.28
N LYS A 439 49.50 34.19 -13.93
CA LYS A 439 49.72 32.75 -13.63
C LYS A 439 48.53 31.76 -13.67
N LYS A 440 48.72 30.64 -14.41
CA LYS A 440 48.70 29.23 -13.92
C LYS A 440 48.61 28.21 -15.08
N VAL A 441 49.63 28.15 -15.95
CA VAL A 441 49.70 27.11 -16.98
C VAL A 441 50.53 25.93 -16.46
N TRP A 442 49.98 24.71 -16.57
CA TRP A 442 50.70 23.46 -16.33
C TRP A 442 51.40 23.02 -17.62
N GLU A 443 52.70 23.32 -17.74
CA GLU A 443 53.58 22.88 -18.84
C GLU A 443 54.10 21.44 -18.67
N THR A 444 54.62 20.84 -19.75
CA THR A 444 55.15 19.47 -19.77
C THR A 444 56.21 19.22 -18.70
N LYS A 445 57.07 20.19 -18.41
CA LYS A 445 58.14 20.09 -17.38
C LYS A 445 57.64 19.77 -15.96
N TYR A 446 56.35 19.95 -15.67
CA TYR A 446 55.76 19.64 -14.36
C TYR A 446 55.35 18.17 -14.22
N PHE A 447 55.52 17.37 -15.26
CA PHE A 447 55.06 15.99 -15.31
C PHE A 447 56.20 15.05 -15.70
N THR A 448 56.10 13.79 -15.30
CA THR A 448 57.00 12.72 -15.73
C THR A 448 56.34 11.89 -16.83
N PHE A 449 57.12 11.39 -17.78
CA PHE A 449 56.63 10.63 -18.92
C PHE A 449 57.47 9.37 -19.15
N GLU A 450 56.80 8.31 -19.61
CA GLU A 450 57.41 7.11 -20.19
C GLU A 450 56.79 6.89 -21.57
N GLY A 451 57.46 7.39 -22.62
CA GLY A 451 56.91 7.43 -23.98
C GLY A 451 55.62 8.25 -24.07
N ASN A 452 54.51 7.58 -24.41
CA ASN A 452 53.16 8.16 -24.51
C ASN A 452 52.36 8.11 -23.19
N ILE A 453 52.98 7.69 -22.09
CA ILE A 453 52.37 7.54 -20.77
C ILE A 453 52.80 8.72 -19.90
N ILE A 454 51.85 9.40 -19.27
CA ILE A 454 52.14 10.35 -18.18
C ILE A 454 52.16 9.58 -16.86
N THR A 455 53.30 9.57 -16.17
CA THR A 455 53.55 8.73 -14.98
C THR A 455 53.44 9.49 -13.65
N GLY A 456 53.23 10.81 -13.69
CA GLY A 456 52.94 11.63 -12.51
C GLY A 456 53.54 13.02 -12.56
N PHE A 457 53.81 13.60 -11.38
CA PHE A 457 54.44 14.91 -11.24
C PHE A 457 55.97 14.80 -11.20
N SER A 458 56.65 15.71 -11.91
CA SER A 458 58.08 15.95 -11.70
C SER A 458 58.30 16.65 -10.34
N GLU A 459 59.54 16.80 -9.88
CA GLU A 459 59.84 17.56 -8.66
C GLU A 459 59.30 19.01 -8.73
N LEU A 460 59.39 19.65 -9.90
CA LEU A 460 58.79 20.97 -10.14
C LEU A 460 57.26 20.93 -10.05
N GLY A 461 56.64 19.84 -10.52
CA GLY A 461 55.20 19.63 -10.43
C GLY A 461 54.71 19.47 -9.00
N LYS A 462 55.45 18.71 -8.16
CA LYS A 462 55.15 18.53 -6.74
C LYS A 462 55.22 19.85 -5.96
N GLU A 463 56.21 20.69 -6.24
CA GLU A 463 56.29 22.02 -5.64
C GLU A 463 55.15 22.93 -6.10
N LYS A 464 54.81 22.90 -7.39
CA LYS A 464 53.67 23.66 -7.92
C LYS A 464 52.34 23.22 -7.29
N LEU A 465 52.15 21.92 -7.06
CA LEU A 465 50.95 21.33 -6.46
C LEU A 465 50.64 21.89 -5.05
N LYS A 466 51.65 22.32 -4.29
CA LYS A 466 51.46 22.94 -2.97
C LYS A 466 50.64 24.23 -3.03
N THR A 467 50.71 24.96 -4.16
CA THR A 467 50.05 26.26 -4.36
C THR A 467 48.94 26.24 -5.41
N ASP A 468 48.92 25.22 -6.26
CA ASP A 468 48.00 25.10 -7.39
C ASP A 468 47.49 23.66 -7.49
N LYS A 469 46.21 23.45 -7.19
CA LYS A 469 45.60 22.10 -7.10
C LYS A 469 44.60 21.82 -8.21
N ASP A 470 44.51 22.72 -9.18
CA ASP A 470 43.67 22.61 -10.36
C ASP A 470 44.57 22.30 -11.56
N ILE A 471 44.57 21.03 -11.97
CA ILE A 471 45.60 20.48 -12.86
C ILE A 471 45.09 20.42 -14.29
N ILE A 472 45.93 20.82 -15.24
CA ILE A 472 45.67 20.64 -16.68
C ILE A 472 46.73 19.69 -17.22
N LEU A 473 46.33 18.50 -17.66
CA LEU A 473 47.28 17.55 -18.21
C LEU A 473 47.64 17.91 -19.67
N PRO A 474 48.92 17.78 -20.07
CA PRO A 474 49.35 18.08 -21.41
C PRO A 474 48.92 16.99 -22.40
N SER A 475 48.53 17.39 -23.61
CA SER A 475 48.16 16.45 -24.69
C SER A 475 49.37 15.84 -25.42
N LYS A 476 50.57 16.39 -25.19
CA LYS A 476 51.83 15.97 -25.79
C LYS A 476 52.94 15.91 -24.72
N ASN A 477 53.91 15.03 -24.91
CA ASN A 477 55.11 14.97 -24.07
C ASN A 477 56.15 16.01 -24.52
N GLU A 478 57.33 16.00 -23.89
CA GLU A 478 58.44 16.92 -24.19
C GLU A 478 58.98 16.79 -25.63
N LYS A 479 58.78 15.64 -26.27
CA LYS A 479 59.17 15.37 -27.67
C LYS A 479 58.07 15.73 -28.67
N GLY A 480 56.93 16.24 -28.21
CA GLY A 480 55.77 16.56 -29.04
C GLY A 480 54.92 15.35 -29.45
N GLU A 481 55.21 14.17 -28.91
CA GLU A 481 54.45 12.94 -29.14
C GLU A 481 53.13 12.98 -28.36
N LYS A 482 52.06 12.41 -28.92
CA LYS A 482 50.73 12.40 -28.32
C LYS A 482 50.71 11.54 -27.04
N VAL A 483 50.28 12.12 -25.93
CA VAL A 483 50.06 11.38 -24.67
C VAL A 483 48.71 10.67 -24.76
N THR A 484 48.69 9.36 -24.58
CA THR A 484 47.47 8.53 -24.71
C THR A 484 47.09 7.80 -23.44
N THR A 485 47.98 7.73 -22.44
CA THR A 485 47.74 6.95 -21.22
C THR A 485 48.13 7.76 -19.99
N ILE A 486 47.29 7.74 -18.97
CA ILE A 486 47.67 8.12 -17.60
C ILE A 486 48.10 6.84 -16.90
N GLY A 487 49.35 6.79 -16.43
CA GLY A 487 49.94 5.61 -15.82
C GLY A 487 49.32 5.23 -14.47
N ASP A 488 49.64 4.02 -14.02
CA ASP A 488 49.23 3.53 -12.72
C ASP A 488 49.81 4.42 -11.61
N LYS A 489 48.97 4.78 -10.62
CA LYS A 489 49.30 5.65 -9.48
C LYS A 489 49.86 7.03 -9.86
N ALA A 490 49.72 7.47 -11.12
CA ALA A 490 50.38 8.69 -11.61
C ALA A 490 50.11 9.92 -10.74
N PHE A 491 48.88 10.08 -10.27
CA PHE A 491 48.45 11.18 -9.42
C PHE A 491 47.80 10.68 -8.12
N PHE A 492 48.23 9.51 -7.65
CA PHE A 492 47.84 8.97 -6.35
C PHE A 492 48.30 9.90 -5.22
N SER A 493 47.43 10.12 -4.21
CA SER A 493 47.81 10.87 -3.00
C SER A 493 47.74 9.99 -1.75
N THR A 494 48.62 10.25 -0.79
CA THR A 494 48.63 9.55 0.50
C THR A 494 47.64 10.21 1.45
N ILE A 495 46.87 9.41 2.20
CA ILE A 495 45.91 9.91 3.20
C ILE A 495 46.68 10.57 4.36
N GLU A 496 46.28 11.77 4.80
CA GLU A 496 46.73 12.32 6.08
C GLU A 496 46.00 11.62 7.24
N GLN A 497 46.75 10.90 8.09
CA GLN A 497 46.18 10.33 9.31
C GLN A 497 46.10 11.40 10.40
N GLN A 498 44.89 11.64 10.93
CA GLN A 498 44.70 12.25 12.25
C GLN A 498 43.91 11.25 13.12
N GLY A 499 44.53 10.75 14.20
CA GLY A 499 43.85 10.00 15.27
C GLY A 499 43.78 8.46 15.13
N SER A 500 43.46 7.81 16.26
CA SER A 500 43.64 6.37 16.54
C SER A 500 42.85 5.38 15.64
N LEU A 501 43.44 4.19 15.52
CA LEU A 501 43.17 3.06 14.62
C LEU A 501 41.85 2.31 14.88
N ASN A 502 40.68 2.95 14.69
CA ASN A 502 39.42 2.24 14.96
C ASN A 502 38.40 2.22 13.81
N ASN A 503 38.56 3.01 12.72
CA ASN A 503 37.63 2.99 11.58
C ASN A 503 38.31 3.39 10.24
N GLN A 504 39.27 2.58 9.79
CA GLN A 504 40.08 2.87 8.59
C GLN A 504 39.31 2.91 7.26
N ALA A 505 38.09 2.36 7.18
CA ALA A 505 37.35 2.23 5.90
C ALA A 505 36.74 3.54 5.38
N ASN A 506 36.62 4.59 6.22
CA ASN A 506 35.92 5.85 5.90
C ASN A 506 36.80 7.11 6.04
N ALA A 507 38.12 6.96 6.12
CA ALA A 507 39.03 8.11 6.25
C ALA A 507 39.05 8.94 4.95
N LYS A 508 38.40 10.11 5.00
CA LYS A 508 38.32 11.06 3.88
C LYS A 508 39.63 11.84 3.77
N GLN A 509 40.08 12.09 2.54
CA GLN A 509 41.31 12.82 2.29
C GLN A 509 41.22 14.28 2.77
N SER A 510 42.30 14.76 3.39
CA SER A 510 42.50 16.17 3.72
C SER A 510 42.65 17.01 2.45
N LYS A 511 41.87 18.11 2.36
CA LYS A 511 41.94 19.08 1.24
C LYS A 511 43.35 19.64 1.01
N ASN A 512 44.26 19.47 1.97
CA ASN A 512 45.62 20.01 1.91
C ASN A 512 46.60 19.15 1.08
N LYS A 513 46.35 17.86 0.84
CA LYS A 513 47.27 16.96 0.09
C LYS A 513 46.81 16.50 -1.30
N GLY A 514 45.52 16.62 -1.62
CA GLY A 514 44.97 16.12 -2.88
C GLY A 514 44.89 17.18 -4.00
N ILE A 515 44.63 16.70 -5.22
CA ILE A 515 44.18 17.50 -6.36
C ILE A 515 42.71 17.87 -6.16
N ASN A 516 42.33 19.12 -6.46
CA ASN A 516 40.96 19.63 -6.35
C ASN A 516 40.17 19.45 -7.65
N SER A 517 40.80 19.67 -8.79
CA SER A 517 40.20 19.50 -10.11
C SER A 517 41.23 19.08 -11.14
N ILE A 518 40.77 18.41 -12.21
CA ILE A 518 41.64 17.99 -13.31
C ILE A 518 40.97 18.09 -14.67
N ILE A 519 41.72 18.59 -15.65
CA ILE A 519 41.36 18.57 -17.06
C ILE A 519 42.21 17.50 -17.77
N ILE A 520 41.55 16.45 -18.23
CA ILE A 520 42.17 15.37 -19.01
C ILE A 520 42.04 15.70 -20.52
N PRO A 521 43.13 15.65 -21.31
CA PRO A 521 43.07 15.96 -22.73
C PRO A 521 42.36 14.85 -23.53
N ASP A 522 41.74 15.24 -24.64
CA ASP A 522 41.01 14.33 -25.57
C ASP A 522 41.91 13.29 -26.25
N THR A 523 43.21 13.32 -26.00
CA THR A 523 44.19 12.36 -26.49
C THR A 523 44.25 11.08 -25.67
N ILE A 524 43.77 11.10 -24.41
CA ILE A 524 43.82 9.98 -23.49
C ILE A 524 42.81 8.90 -23.86
N THR A 525 43.31 7.67 -24.02
CA THR A 525 42.54 6.45 -24.27
C THR A 525 42.46 5.54 -23.05
N THR A 526 43.41 5.66 -22.11
CA THR A 526 43.53 4.78 -20.93
C THR A 526 43.85 5.58 -19.67
N ILE A 527 43.11 5.32 -18.60
CA ILE A 527 43.38 5.81 -17.25
C ILE A 527 43.81 4.62 -16.40
N GLY A 528 45.04 4.63 -15.86
CA GLY A 528 45.66 3.54 -15.13
C GLY A 528 45.03 3.24 -13.77
N ASN A 529 45.50 2.16 -13.15
CA ASN A 529 45.08 1.73 -11.82
C ASN A 529 45.48 2.77 -10.77
N GLU A 530 44.57 3.09 -9.87
CA GLU A 530 44.78 4.06 -8.77
C GLU A 530 45.24 5.45 -9.23
N ALA A 531 45.11 5.79 -10.52
CA ALA A 531 45.70 6.99 -11.12
C ALA A 531 45.37 8.28 -10.38
N PHE A 532 44.16 8.41 -9.82
CA PHE A 532 43.67 9.57 -9.06
C PHE A 532 43.11 9.17 -7.68
N ARG A 533 43.51 8.02 -7.13
CA ARG A 533 43.00 7.56 -5.83
C ARG A 533 43.41 8.51 -4.69
N ASN A 534 42.51 8.67 -3.71
CA ASN A 534 42.66 9.50 -2.50
C ASN A 534 42.92 10.99 -2.80
N ASN A 535 42.24 11.56 -3.79
CA ASN A 535 42.29 13.00 -4.09
C ASN A 535 41.04 13.72 -3.57
N CYS A 536 40.86 14.98 -3.97
CA CYS A 536 39.73 15.83 -3.57
C CYS A 536 38.88 16.24 -4.78
N LEU A 537 38.86 15.42 -5.84
CA LEU A 537 38.14 15.73 -7.07
C LEU A 537 36.64 15.80 -6.79
N THR A 538 36.03 16.95 -7.06
CA THR A 538 34.58 17.18 -6.87
C THR A 538 33.76 16.86 -8.12
N SER A 539 34.41 16.87 -9.28
CA SER A 539 33.84 16.51 -10.58
C SER A 539 34.95 15.96 -11.48
N ILE A 540 34.57 15.20 -12.50
CA ILE A 540 35.49 14.71 -13.52
C ILE A 540 34.82 14.69 -14.89
N LYS A 541 35.50 15.24 -15.90
CA LYS A 541 35.12 15.10 -17.30
C LYS A 541 36.04 14.08 -17.96
N ILE A 542 35.51 12.88 -18.18
CA ILE A 542 36.24 11.81 -18.85
C ILE A 542 36.17 12.04 -20.37
N PRO A 543 37.30 12.11 -21.09
CA PRO A 543 37.30 12.35 -22.53
C PRO A 543 36.67 11.23 -23.33
N LYS A 544 36.09 11.57 -24.48
CA LYS A 544 35.42 10.59 -25.36
C LYS A 544 36.36 9.51 -25.91
N ALA A 545 37.66 9.76 -25.99
CA ALA A 545 38.64 8.79 -26.48
C ALA A 545 38.95 7.69 -25.46
N VAL A 546 38.57 7.85 -24.19
CA VAL A 546 38.83 6.86 -23.15
C VAL A 546 38.04 5.59 -23.42
N THR A 547 38.74 4.46 -23.40
CA THR A 547 38.19 3.11 -23.55
C THR A 547 38.34 2.27 -22.28
N THR A 548 39.33 2.60 -21.44
CA THR A 548 39.65 1.83 -20.22
C THR A 548 39.90 2.77 -19.04
N ILE A 549 39.24 2.46 -17.91
CA ILE A 549 39.43 3.09 -16.60
C ILE A 549 39.90 2.01 -15.64
N GLY A 550 41.07 2.17 -15.05
CA GLY A 550 41.73 1.17 -14.20
C GLY A 550 41.05 0.94 -12.85
N MET A 551 41.50 -0.11 -12.16
CA MET A 551 41.07 -0.47 -10.81
C MET A 551 41.36 0.70 -9.85
N LEU A 552 40.39 1.06 -9.02
CA LEU A 552 40.48 2.14 -8.02
C LEU A 552 40.88 3.52 -8.58
N ALA A 553 40.80 3.74 -9.91
CA ALA A 553 41.34 4.93 -10.56
C ALA A 553 40.89 6.27 -9.94
N PHE A 554 39.63 6.39 -9.53
CA PHE A 554 39.05 7.58 -8.87
C PHE A 554 38.49 7.26 -7.47
N ASN A 555 38.98 6.20 -6.83
CA ASN A 555 38.53 5.79 -5.49
C ASN A 555 38.85 6.86 -4.43
N ASN A 556 37.97 7.03 -3.44
CA ASN A 556 38.13 7.96 -2.33
C ASN A 556 38.37 9.41 -2.80
N ASN A 557 37.38 9.94 -3.52
CA ASN A 557 37.33 11.33 -3.99
C ASN A 557 36.04 12.01 -3.51
N MET A 558 35.70 13.17 -4.06
CA MET A 558 34.50 13.93 -3.68
C MET A 558 33.51 14.09 -4.85
N ILE A 559 33.53 13.18 -5.82
CA ILE A 559 32.76 13.30 -7.07
C ILE A 559 31.27 13.20 -6.75
N LYS A 560 30.48 14.16 -7.24
CA LYS A 560 29.02 14.21 -7.04
C LYS A 560 28.20 13.75 -8.23
N GLU A 561 28.67 14.05 -9.44
CA GLU A 561 28.03 13.65 -10.69
C GLU A 561 29.06 13.00 -11.60
N LEU A 562 28.68 11.90 -12.26
CA LEU A 562 29.57 11.15 -13.12
C LEU A 562 28.88 10.77 -14.44
N THR A 563 29.53 11.11 -15.54
CA THR A 563 29.17 10.61 -16.87
C THR A 563 30.36 9.85 -17.44
N ILE A 564 30.18 8.56 -17.68
CA ILE A 564 31.18 7.71 -18.32
C ILE A 564 30.88 7.68 -19.84
N PRO A 565 31.85 8.04 -20.72
CA PRO A 565 31.63 8.12 -22.16
C PRO A 565 31.29 6.78 -22.83
N GLU A 566 30.51 6.82 -23.92
CA GLU A 566 30.06 5.64 -24.68
C GLU A 566 31.18 4.72 -25.19
N ASN A 567 32.41 5.21 -25.33
CA ASN A 567 33.53 4.41 -25.79
C ASN A 567 34.23 3.60 -24.69
N VAL A 568 33.84 3.78 -23.42
CA VAL A 568 34.43 3.07 -22.28
C VAL A 568 33.91 1.64 -22.23
N ILE A 569 34.79 0.69 -22.54
CA ILE A 569 34.50 -0.75 -22.56
C ILE A 569 34.78 -1.37 -21.19
N ASN A 570 35.83 -0.89 -20.51
CA ASN A 570 36.32 -1.47 -19.26
C ASN A 570 36.37 -0.43 -18.14
N VAL A 571 35.75 -0.76 -17.02
CA VAL A 571 35.86 -0.02 -15.75
C VAL A 571 36.40 -0.99 -14.71
N GLY A 572 37.48 -0.61 -14.01
CA GLY A 572 38.10 -1.47 -13.00
C GLY A 572 37.31 -1.52 -11.69
N ASN A 573 37.55 -2.56 -10.89
CA ASN A 573 36.94 -2.66 -9.57
C ASN A 573 37.33 -1.46 -8.68
N GLY A 574 36.36 -0.96 -7.93
CA GLY A 574 36.48 0.18 -7.03
C GLY A 574 36.76 1.52 -7.71
N ALA A 575 36.74 1.59 -9.05
CA ALA A 575 37.17 2.78 -9.79
C ALA A 575 36.51 4.08 -9.32
N PHE A 576 35.24 4.04 -8.90
CA PHE A 576 34.48 5.20 -8.41
C PHE A 576 33.87 4.98 -7.02
N ALA A 577 34.40 4.01 -6.25
CA ALA A 577 33.92 3.75 -4.90
C ALA A 577 34.40 4.82 -3.91
N LEU A 578 33.69 4.99 -2.79
CA LEU A 578 33.99 6.02 -1.77
C LEU A 578 33.97 7.44 -2.36
N ASN A 579 32.86 7.81 -2.98
CA ASN A 579 32.60 9.16 -3.49
C ASN A 579 31.24 9.65 -2.97
N TYR A 580 30.71 10.74 -3.52
CA TYR A 580 29.37 11.25 -3.20
C TYR A 580 28.47 11.25 -4.44
N ILE A 581 28.65 10.26 -5.32
CA ILE A 581 27.95 10.24 -6.61
C ILE A 581 26.46 10.06 -6.33
N SER A 582 25.66 11.07 -6.68
CA SER A 582 24.20 11.02 -6.62
C SER A 582 23.57 10.90 -8.01
N LYS A 583 24.33 11.23 -9.07
CA LYS A 583 23.90 11.11 -10.47
C LYS A 583 24.94 10.39 -11.33
N LEU A 584 24.53 9.29 -11.96
CA LEU A 584 25.40 8.41 -12.74
C LEU A 584 24.81 8.12 -14.13
N ASN A 585 25.59 8.42 -15.18
CA ASN A 585 25.32 7.99 -16.54
C ASN A 585 26.35 6.93 -16.97
N LEU A 586 25.87 5.70 -17.20
CA LEU A 586 26.66 4.57 -17.67
C LEU A 586 26.60 4.44 -19.21
N PRO A 587 27.67 3.98 -19.86
CA PRO A 587 27.69 3.83 -21.30
C PRO A 587 27.10 2.49 -21.73
N SER A 588 26.48 2.47 -22.92
CA SER A 588 25.84 1.28 -23.49
C SER A 588 26.83 0.21 -23.97
N SER A 589 28.12 0.53 -24.02
CA SER A 589 29.20 -0.38 -24.40
C SER A 589 29.60 -1.36 -23.30
N LEU A 590 29.19 -1.16 -22.04
CA LEU A 590 29.49 -2.08 -20.95
C LEU A 590 28.74 -3.40 -21.11
N LYS A 591 29.45 -4.52 -20.93
CA LYS A 591 28.86 -5.86 -20.79
C LYS A 591 28.64 -6.27 -19.34
N THR A 592 29.52 -5.82 -18.46
CA THR A 592 29.47 -6.11 -17.03
C THR A 592 29.63 -4.81 -16.26
N ILE A 593 28.79 -4.62 -15.23
CA ILE A 593 29.02 -3.58 -14.24
C ILE A 593 29.89 -4.19 -13.13
N PRO A 594 31.12 -3.70 -12.92
CA PRO A 594 32.05 -4.22 -11.92
C PRO A 594 31.76 -3.62 -10.54
N VAL A 595 32.60 -3.96 -9.55
CA VAL A 595 32.51 -3.46 -8.18
C VAL A 595 32.94 -2.00 -8.08
N ALA A 596 32.39 -1.11 -8.91
CA ALA A 596 32.96 0.21 -9.16
C ALA A 596 32.25 1.36 -8.43
N PHE A 597 30.99 1.19 -7.99
CA PHE A 597 30.13 2.28 -7.52
C PHE A 597 29.65 2.12 -6.07
N ALA A 598 30.31 1.25 -5.29
CA ALA A 598 30.04 1.07 -3.87
C ALA A 598 30.35 2.33 -3.03
N PHE A 599 29.65 2.52 -1.91
CA PHE A 599 29.85 3.64 -0.97
C PHE A 599 29.70 5.01 -1.68
N ASN A 600 28.50 5.27 -2.17
CA ASN A 600 28.10 6.50 -2.86
C ASN A 600 26.71 6.95 -2.37
N GLU A 601 26.12 7.94 -3.02
CA GLU A 601 24.86 8.58 -2.61
C GLU A 601 23.76 8.42 -3.68
N LEU A 602 23.82 7.33 -4.48
CA LEU A 602 22.86 7.10 -5.57
C LEU A 602 21.48 6.79 -5.01
N GLU A 603 20.46 7.48 -5.50
CA GLU A 603 19.04 7.22 -5.16
C GLU A 603 18.31 6.45 -6.27
N GLU A 604 18.75 6.64 -7.52
CA GLU A 604 18.28 5.90 -8.69
C GLU A 604 19.44 5.58 -9.64
N VAL A 605 19.31 4.48 -10.38
CA VAL A 605 20.27 4.12 -11.44
C VAL A 605 19.56 3.52 -12.65
N THR A 606 20.00 3.89 -13.85
CA THR A 606 19.58 3.25 -15.09
C THR A 606 20.72 2.40 -15.62
N ILE A 607 20.46 1.11 -15.75
CA ILE A 607 21.42 0.14 -16.28
C ILE A 607 21.22 0.05 -17.80
N PRO A 608 22.25 0.37 -18.64
CA PRO A 608 22.09 0.40 -20.09
C PRO A 608 21.77 -0.96 -20.73
N GLU A 609 21.01 -0.93 -21.83
CA GLU A 609 20.76 -2.12 -22.66
C GLU A 609 22.08 -2.65 -23.24
N GLY A 610 22.28 -3.96 -23.17
CA GLY A 610 23.53 -4.62 -23.55
C GLY A 610 24.36 -5.11 -22.36
N VAL A 611 24.10 -4.59 -21.15
CA VAL A 611 24.65 -5.12 -19.90
C VAL A 611 24.03 -6.48 -19.61
N VAL A 612 24.89 -7.47 -19.38
CA VAL A 612 24.50 -8.88 -19.14
C VAL A 612 24.66 -9.24 -17.65
N LYS A 613 25.59 -8.59 -16.95
CA LYS A 613 25.91 -8.90 -15.55
C LYS A 613 26.12 -7.65 -14.71
N ILE A 614 25.51 -7.62 -13.53
CA ILE A 614 25.87 -6.70 -12.44
C ILE A 614 26.60 -7.51 -11.36
N SER A 615 27.85 -7.16 -11.07
CA SER A 615 28.69 -7.91 -10.15
C SER A 615 28.26 -7.76 -8.69
N ASP A 616 28.63 -8.72 -7.85
CA ASP A 616 28.42 -8.62 -6.40
C ASP A 616 29.06 -7.33 -5.86
N MET A 617 28.34 -6.65 -4.96
CA MET A 617 28.70 -5.34 -4.37
C MET A 617 28.88 -4.17 -5.36
N ALA A 618 28.46 -4.27 -6.63
CA ALA A 618 28.61 -3.19 -7.63
C ALA A 618 28.12 -1.81 -7.17
N PHE A 619 27.01 -1.78 -6.45
CA PHE A 619 26.32 -0.60 -5.93
C PHE A 619 26.06 -0.74 -4.42
N SER A 620 26.97 -1.39 -3.69
CA SER A 620 26.77 -1.54 -2.25
C SER A 620 26.78 -0.20 -1.54
N ASP A 621 26.06 -0.10 -0.41
CA ASP A 621 26.15 1.06 0.49
C ASP A 621 25.84 2.38 -0.25
N ASN A 622 24.65 2.40 -0.85
CA ASN A 622 24.06 3.54 -1.55
C ASN A 622 22.66 3.82 -0.97
N LYS A 623 21.89 4.72 -1.61
CA LYS A 623 20.53 5.08 -1.21
C LYS A 623 19.48 4.63 -2.24
N ILE A 624 19.80 3.64 -3.09
CA ILE A 624 18.99 3.31 -4.26
C ILE A 624 17.65 2.77 -3.80
N SER A 625 16.58 3.40 -4.27
CA SER A 625 15.19 2.93 -4.08
C SER A 625 14.52 2.57 -5.41
N LYS A 626 15.09 3.04 -6.53
CA LYS A 626 14.56 2.83 -7.89
C LYS A 626 15.65 2.43 -8.86
N ILE A 627 15.38 1.42 -9.68
CA ILE A 627 16.31 0.93 -10.70
C ILE A 627 15.61 0.57 -12.00
N ASN A 628 16.23 0.92 -13.13
CA ASN A 628 15.82 0.43 -14.45
C ASN A 628 16.81 -0.64 -14.92
N LEU A 629 16.36 -1.89 -15.01
CA LEU A 629 17.16 -3.04 -15.43
C LEU A 629 16.93 -3.37 -16.92
N PRO A 630 17.97 -3.75 -17.69
CA PRO A 630 17.86 -4.02 -19.12
C PRO A 630 17.33 -5.43 -19.39
N SER A 631 16.81 -5.64 -20.61
CA SER A 631 16.30 -6.95 -21.02
C SER A 631 17.40 -7.98 -21.33
N THR A 632 18.65 -7.53 -21.45
CA THR A 632 19.83 -8.39 -21.65
C THR A 632 20.40 -9.00 -20.37
N LEU A 633 19.88 -8.63 -19.19
CA LEU A 633 20.47 -9.01 -17.91
C LEU A 633 20.21 -10.49 -17.60
N THR A 634 21.25 -11.26 -17.32
CA THR A 634 21.16 -12.68 -16.92
C THR A 634 21.59 -12.93 -15.47
N TYR A 635 22.43 -12.06 -14.91
CA TYR A 635 22.93 -12.14 -13.54
C TYR A 635 22.74 -10.81 -12.81
N LEU A 636 21.98 -10.84 -11.70
CA LEU A 636 21.60 -9.67 -10.92
C LEU A 636 22.15 -9.75 -9.50
N SER A 637 22.97 -8.76 -9.12
CA SER A 637 23.53 -8.63 -7.78
C SER A 637 23.90 -7.18 -7.52
N GLY A 638 24.61 -6.91 -6.41
CA GLY A 638 25.32 -5.66 -6.22
C GLY A 638 24.62 -4.60 -5.39
N PHE A 639 23.40 -4.85 -4.89
CA PHE A 639 22.55 -3.86 -4.24
C PHE A 639 22.43 -4.05 -2.72
N ASN A 640 23.44 -4.57 -2.05
CA ASN A 640 23.41 -4.67 -0.59
C ASN A 640 23.46 -3.29 0.07
N ASN A 641 22.75 -3.13 1.18
CA ASN A 641 22.66 -1.89 1.96
C ASN A 641 22.19 -0.69 1.11
N ASN A 642 20.95 -0.80 0.62
CA ASN A 642 20.24 0.21 -0.17
C ASN A 642 18.82 0.42 0.42
N ASN A 643 17.96 1.15 -0.29
CA ASN A 643 16.61 1.52 0.17
C ASN A 643 15.49 0.83 -0.62
N PHE A 644 15.72 -0.33 -1.22
CA PHE A 644 14.66 -1.03 -1.97
C PHE A 644 13.53 -1.47 -1.04
N SER A 645 12.29 -1.11 -1.38
CA SER A 645 11.06 -1.66 -0.75
C SER A 645 10.42 -2.78 -1.59
N SER A 646 10.72 -2.81 -2.89
CA SER A 646 10.35 -3.88 -3.81
C SER A 646 11.39 -3.97 -4.92
N ILE A 647 11.38 -5.06 -5.69
CA ILE A 647 12.28 -5.24 -6.83
C ILE A 647 11.58 -6.00 -7.96
N ASP A 648 11.56 -5.39 -9.15
CA ASP A 648 11.12 -6.04 -10.38
C ASP A 648 12.31 -6.72 -11.06
N ILE A 649 12.32 -8.06 -11.04
CA ILE A 649 13.41 -8.84 -11.62
C ILE A 649 13.07 -9.20 -13.08
N PRO A 650 13.91 -8.84 -14.07
CA PRO A 650 13.66 -9.19 -15.47
C PRO A 650 13.58 -10.70 -15.69
N LYS A 651 12.69 -11.15 -16.60
CA LYS A 651 12.48 -12.57 -16.93
C LYS A 651 13.73 -13.28 -17.48
N THR A 652 14.72 -12.51 -17.95
CA THR A 652 15.99 -13.02 -18.47
C THR A 652 17.01 -13.33 -17.38
N VAL A 653 16.81 -12.83 -16.15
CA VAL A 653 17.72 -13.09 -15.03
C VAL A 653 17.56 -14.54 -14.60
N THR A 654 18.66 -15.29 -14.53
CA THR A 654 18.65 -16.69 -14.10
C THR A 654 19.31 -16.92 -12.75
N GLU A 655 20.09 -15.95 -12.25
CA GLU A 655 20.78 -16.06 -10.97
C GLU A 655 20.80 -14.74 -10.22
N LEU A 656 20.47 -14.81 -8.93
CA LEU A 656 20.71 -13.74 -7.96
C LEU A 656 22.04 -13.98 -7.25
N GLY A 657 22.92 -12.98 -7.26
CA GLY A 657 24.28 -13.09 -6.73
C GLY A 657 24.40 -13.02 -5.21
N GLN A 658 25.65 -13.02 -4.73
CA GLN A 658 25.94 -12.95 -3.30
C GLN A 658 25.55 -11.57 -2.76
N LYS A 659 24.77 -11.56 -1.67
CA LYS A 659 24.25 -10.34 -1.04
C LYS A 659 23.50 -9.44 -2.03
N ALA A 660 22.90 -9.99 -3.09
CA ALA A 660 22.27 -9.22 -4.15
C ALA A 660 21.40 -8.05 -3.66
N PHE A 661 20.58 -8.29 -2.63
CA PHE A 661 19.66 -7.34 -1.99
C PHE A 661 19.73 -7.39 -0.46
N ALA A 662 20.86 -7.81 0.11
CA ALA A 662 21.02 -7.87 1.57
C ALA A 662 20.85 -6.47 2.21
N ARG A 663 20.28 -6.38 3.41
CA ARG A 663 20.10 -5.10 4.14
C ARG A 663 19.32 -4.04 3.34
N ASN A 664 18.20 -4.43 2.75
CA ASN A 664 17.25 -3.52 2.12
C ASN A 664 15.97 -3.42 2.96
N LYS A 665 15.05 -2.55 2.54
CA LYS A 665 13.75 -2.29 3.20
C LYS A 665 12.61 -3.11 2.58
N ILE A 666 12.92 -4.34 2.17
CA ILE A 666 11.97 -5.28 1.54
C ILE A 666 11.29 -6.08 2.66
N ASP A 667 9.96 -6.04 2.71
CA ASP A 667 9.13 -6.77 3.68
C ASP A 667 8.46 -8.02 3.08
N ASN A 668 8.22 -8.00 1.76
CA ASN A 668 7.65 -9.08 0.98
C ASN A 668 8.46 -9.25 -0.31
N VAL A 669 8.81 -10.49 -0.65
CA VAL A 669 9.56 -10.77 -1.87
C VAL A 669 8.95 -11.93 -2.65
N VAL A 670 8.86 -11.76 -3.98
CA VAL A 670 8.53 -12.81 -4.93
C VAL A 670 9.79 -13.15 -5.71
N ILE A 671 10.23 -14.40 -5.63
CA ILE A 671 11.33 -14.92 -6.44
C ILE A 671 10.72 -15.59 -7.68
N PRO A 672 10.87 -14.99 -8.87
CA PRO A 672 10.19 -15.50 -10.04
C PRO A 672 10.84 -16.77 -10.58
N GLY A 673 10.05 -17.61 -11.25
CA GLY A 673 10.44 -18.97 -11.64
C GLY A 673 11.63 -19.07 -12.59
N ASN A 674 11.98 -17.97 -13.29
CA ASN A 674 13.18 -17.90 -14.12
C ASN A 674 14.49 -17.92 -13.33
N ILE A 675 14.46 -17.61 -12.03
CA ILE A 675 15.65 -17.58 -11.16
C ILE A 675 16.03 -18.99 -10.76
N LYS A 676 17.03 -19.57 -11.41
CA LYS A 676 17.54 -20.91 -11.10
C LYS A 676 18.25 -20.98 -9.75
N LYS A 677 18.90 -19.90 -9.33
CA LYS A 677 19.69 -19.88 -8.09
C LYS A 677 19.56 -18.56 -7.34
N VAL A 678 19.27 -18.68 -6.04
CA VAL A 678 19.33 -17.59 -5.06
C VAL A 678 20.64 -17.67 -4.30
N GLY A 679 21.51 -16.67 -4.51
CA GLY A 679 22.87 -16.64 -3.99
C GLY A 679 23.01 -16.47 -2.47
N LYS A 680 24.24 -16.69 -2.00
CA LYS A 680 24.58 -16.62 -0.57
C LYS A 680 24.20 -15.25 0.00
N SER A 681 23.47 -15.24 1.11
CA SER A 681 23.02 -14.00 1.76
C SER A 681 22.23 -13.05 0.86
N ALA A 682 21.66 -13.50 -0.27
CA ALA A 682 21.03 -12.61 -1.27
C ALA A 682 19.99 -11.64 -0.67
N PHE A 683 19.21 -12.09 0.30
CA PHE A 683 18.21 -11.32 1.03
C PHE A 683 18.44 -11.36 2.55
N GLN A 684 19.69 -11.52 2.98
CA GLN A 684 20.02 -11.45 4.40
C GLN A 684 19.71 -10.05 4.94
N ASN A 685 18.98 -9.97 6.04
CA ASN A 685 18.74 -8.70 6.70
C ASN A 685 19.61 -8.56 7.95
N THR A 686 19.99 -7.35 8.32
CA THR A 686 20.69 -7.11 9.59
C THR A 686 20.28 -5.78 10.22
N TRP A 687 19.21 -5.14 9.73
CA TRP A 687 18.74 -3.83 10.15
C TRP A 687 17.46 -3.98 10.98
N HIS A 688 17.26 -3.09 11.96
CA HIS A 688 16.35 -3.33 13.08
C HIS A 688 14.87 -3.00 12.80
N ASP A 689 14.57 -2.43 11.62
CA ASP A 689 13.28 -1.74 11.41
C ASP A 689 12.44 -2.32 10.26
N CYS A 690 13.00 -3.17 9.39
CA CYS A 690 12.28 -3.79 8.27
C CYS A 690 12.87 -5.18 8.00
N PHE A 691 12.04 -6.22 7.95
CA PHE A 691 12.44 -7.62 7.76
C PHE A 691 11.51 -8.29 6.77
N ILE A 692 12.00 -9.26 5.99
CA ILE A 692 11.13 -10.04 5.13
C ILE A 692 10.23 -10.92 6.01
N SER A 693 8.92 -10.71 5.95
CA SER A 693 7.92 -11.51 6.65
C SER A 693 7.15 -12.44 5.72
N SER A 694 7.17 -12.18 4.41
CA SER A 694 6.56 -13.04 3.38
C SER A 694 7.53 -13.31 2.25
N LEU A 695 7.62 -14.58 1.85
CA LEU A 695 8.45 -15.04 0.75
C LEU A 695 7.61 -15.95 -0.14
N THR A 696 7.42 -15.55 -1.39
CA THR A 696 6.88 -16.41 -2.44
C THR A 696 8.00 -16.86 -3.35
N ILE A 697 8.09 -18.17 -3.60
CA ILE A 697 9.06 -18.76 -4.52
C ILE A 697 8.27 -19.45 -5.61
N GLU A 698 8.34 -18.92 -6.83
CA GLU A 698 7.64 -19.50 -7.98
C GLU A 698 8.31 -20.76 -8.50
N ASP A 699 7.53 -21.61 -9.18
CA ASP A 699 8.05 -22.82 -9.80
C ASP A 699 9.05 -22.51 -10.91
N GLY A 700 10.19 -23.17 -10.85
CA GLY A 700 11.36 -22.98 -11.71
C GLY A 700 12.65 -22.64 -10.96
N VAL A 701 12.56 -22.22 -9.68
CA VAL A 701 13.70 -22.01 -8.78
C VAL A 701 14.30 -23.33 -8.32
N GLU A 702 15.63 -23.49 -8.42
CA GLU A 702 16.28 -24.79 -8.21
C GLU A 702 17.19 -24.83 -6.97
N VAL A 703 17.91 -23.74 -6.66
CA VAL A 703 18.92 -23.72 -5.58
C VAL A 703 18.77 -22.50 -4.69
N ILE A 704 18.74 -22.73 -3.37
CA ILE A 704 18.80 -21.68 -2.33
C ILE A 704 20.09 -21.87 -1.51
N GLU A 705 20.98 -20.88 -1.59
CA GLU A 705 22.30 -20.92 -0.95
C GLU A 705 22.29 -20.52 0.53
N ASN A 706 23.42 -20.77 1.21
CA ASN A 706 23.60 -20.44 2.63
C ASN A 706 23.22 -18.99 2.95
N PHE A 707 22.48 -18.78 4.03
CA PHE A 707 22.06 -17.48 4.54
C PHE A 707 21.19 -16.65 3.60
N ALA A 708 20.74 -17.19 2.46
CA ALA A 708 19.98 -16.47 1.43
C ALA A 708 18.85 -15.63 2.02
N PHE A 709 18.11 -16.15 2.99
CA PHE A 709 17.01 -15.48 3.69
C PHE A 709 17.24 -15.40 5.21
N SER A 710 18.49 -15.38 5.65
CA SER A 710 18.81 -15.31 7.09
C SER A 710 18.44 -13.96 7.72
N LEU A 711 18.24 -13.97 9.04
CA LEU A 711 17.99 -12.78 9.86
C LEU A 711 16.75 -11.99 9.41
N ASN A 712 15.72 -12.71 8.95
CA ASN A 712 14.42 -12.16 8.56
C ASN A 712 13.32 -12.62 9.54
N HIS A 713 12.05 -12.37 9.22
CA HIS A 713 10.89 -12.72 10.04
C HIS A 713 10.02 -13.80 9.36
N LEU A 714 10.63 -14.64 8.52
CA LEU A 714 9.93 -15.72 7.83
C LEU A 714 9.47 -16.78 8.82
N LYS A 715 8.25 -17.28 8.61
CA LYS A 715 7.64 -18.37 9.40
C LYS A 715 7.31 -19.54 8.52
N ASP A 716 6.47 -19.29 7.52
CA ASP A 716 5.96 -20.28 6.59
C ASP A 716 6.45 -19.92 5.19
N VAL A 717 7.04 -20.88 4.50
CA VAL A 717 7.47 -20.72 3.10
C VAL A 717 7.01 -21.93 2.32
N TYR A 718 6.27 -21.71 1.24
CA TYR A 718 5.86 -22.78 0.34
C TYR A 718 6.95 -23.01 -0.71
N LEU A 719 7.45 -24.24 -0.78
CA LEU A 719 8.47 -24.63 -1.74
C LEU A 719 7.80 -25.14 -3.03
N PRO A 720 8.24 -24.65 -4.21
CA PRO A 720 7.81 -25.23 -5.48
C PRO A 720 8.51 -26.56 -5.77
N ASN A 721 7.97 -27.32 -6.72
CA ASN A 721 8.49 -28.64 -7.12
C ASN A 721 9.87 -28.58 -7.77
N SER A 722 10.25 -27.44 -8.34
CA SER A 722 11.52 -27.25 -9.00
C SER A 722 12.74 -27.25 -8.07
N ILE A 723 12.55 -27.13 -6.75
CA ILE A 723 13.66 -27.01 -5.80
C ILE A 723 14.48 -28.31 -5.77
N LYS A 724 15.77 -28.19 -6.07
CA LYS A 724 16.75 -29.28 -6.03
C LYS A 724 17.61 -29.26 -4.77
N SER A 725 17.89 -28.08 -4.21
CA SER A 725 18.75 -27.94 -3.02
C SER A 725 18.45 -26.68 -2.21
N ILE A 726 18.40 -26.83 -0.89
CA ILE A 726 18.36 -25.74 0.09
C ILE A 726 19.51 -25.98 1.07
N LYS A 727 20.40 -24.99 1.25
CA LYS A 727 21.50 -25.12 2.22
C LYS A 727 20.99 -25.01 3.65
N SER A 728 21.63 -25.70 4.59
CA SER A 728 21.21 -25.77 6.00
C SER A 728 21.06 -24.41 6.68
N ASN A 729 21.87 -23.41 6.32
CA ASN A 729 21.78 -22.08 6.93
C ASN A 729 20.93 -21.07 6.15
N SER A 730 20.18 -21.50 5.12
CA SER A 730 19.44 -20.58 4.23
C SER A 730 18.50 -19.65 5.00
N PHE A 731 17.86 -20.17 6.05
CA PHE A 731 16.88 -19.49 6.89
C PHE A 731 17.39 -19.20 8.31
N ASN A 732 18.71 -19.14 8.52
CA ASN A 732 19.31 -18.90 9.84
C ASN A 732 18.77 -17.65 10.55
N LYS A 733 18.47 -17.75 11.86
CA LYS A 733 18.01 -16.64 12.73
C LYS A 733 16.76 -15.92 12.20
N ASN A 734 15.79 -16.67 11.67
CA ASN A 734 14.46 -16.12 11.44
C ASN A 734 13.60 -16.18 12.73
N SER A 735 12.79 -15.16 12.99
CA SER A 735 11.94 -15.08 14.21
C SER A 735 10.61 -15.84 14.10
N GLY A 736 10.67 -17.08 13.58
CA GLY A 736 9.55 -18.00 13.34
C GLY A 736 8.88 -18.56 14.62
N TYR A 737 7.99 -19.55 14.45
CA TYR A 737 7.13 -20.15 15.49
C TYR A 737 7.86 -21.06 16.49
N ASP A 738 9.06 -20.70 16.94
CA ASP A 738 10.02 -21.49 17.77
C ASP A 738 11.49 -21.15 17.40
N GLY A 739 11.70 -20.27 16.41
CA GLY A 739 13.02 -19.95 15.86
C GLY A 739 13.38 -20.75 14.61
N LEU A 740 12.45 -21.56 14.08
CA LEU A 740 12.56 -22.30 12.82
C LEU A 740 11.63 -21.70 11.75
N VAL A 741 12.00 -21.89 10.48
CA VAL A 741 11.13 -21.65 9.32
C VAL A 741 10.53 -22.98 8.85
N HIS A 742 9.22 -23.04 8.76
CA HIS A 742 8.46 -24.17 8.24
C HIS A 742 8.38 -24.10 6.72
N LEU A 743 9.01 -25.07 6.05
CA LEU A 743 9.08 -25.16 4.60
C LEU A 743 8.06 -26.19 4.09
N TYR A 744 6.93 -25.71 3.57
CA TYR A 744 5.84 -26.58 3.11
C TYR A 744 6.09 -27.07 1.68
N THR A 745 6.08 -28.38 1.47
CA THR A 745 6.22 -28.99 0.14
C THR A 745 5.23 -30.12 -0.09
N ILE A 746 4.78 -30.29 -1.35
CA ILE A 746 3.96 -31.42 -1.77
C ILE A 746 4.78 -32.69 -2.04
N ASP A 747 6.11 -32.58 -2.16
CA ASP A 747 7.04 -33.71 -2.40
C ASP A 747 7.85 -34.09 -1.14
N TYR A 748 7.21 -34.15 0.04
CA TYR A 748 7.91 -34.42 1.30
C TYR A 748 8.47 -35.86 1.40
N LYS A 749 8.01 -36.80 0.56
CA LYS A 749 8.53 -38.20 0.50
C LYS A 749 9.86 -38.34 -0.27
N ASN A 750 10.58 -37.23 -0.49
CA ASN A 750 12.02 -37.25 -0.70
C ASN A 750 12.47 -37.84 -2.05
N LYS A 751 12.05 -37.23 -3.18
CA LYS A 751 12.77 -37.36 -4.47
C LYS A 751 13.77 -36.23 -4.72
N SER A 752 13.62 -35.11 -4.03
CA SER A 752 14.52 -33.95 -4.02
C SER A 752 15.28 -33.90 -2.69
N PHE A 753 16.60 -33.72 -2.72
CA PHE A 753 17.61 -33.72 -1.64
C PHE A 753 17.37 -32.74 -0.46
N LEU A 754 16.14 -32.58 0.01
CA LEU A 754 15.72 -31.63 1.04
C LEU A 754 15.89 -32.28 2.42
N GLN A 755 16.61 -31.60 3.30
CA GLN A 755 16.86 -32.03 4.66
C GLN A 755 16.50 -30.92 5.65
N ASP A 756 15.98 -31.33 6.80
CA ASP A 756 15.80 -30.44 7.94
C ASP A 756 17.15 -29.84 8.36
N SER A 757 17.07 -28.71 9.08
CA SER A 757 18.23 -28.08 9.67
C SER A 757 17.90 -27.53 11.06
N LYS A 758 18.90 -26.97 11.73
CA LYS A 758 18.69 -26.19 12.96
C LYS A 758 17.83 -24.93 12.75
N TYR A 759 17.56 -24.53 11.51
CA TYR A 759 16.92 -23.25 11.17
C TYR A 759 15.64 -23.39 10.36
N HIS A 760 15.35 -24.58 9.86
CA HIS A 760 14.15 -24.87 9.11
C HIS A 760 13.78 -26.34 9.23
N VAL A 761 12.48 -26.62 9.12
CA VAL A 761 11.93 -27.97 9.03
C VAL A 761 11.12 -28.09 7.76
N ILE A 762 11.11 -29.27 7.16
CA ILE A 762 10.36 -29.53 5.93
C ILE A 762 9.05 -30.20 6.31
N ASP A 763 7.96 -29.47 6.08
CA ASP A 763 6.62 -29.93 6.39
C ASP A 763 5.88 -30.36 5.11
N PRO A 764 5.01 -31.36 5.21
CA PRO A 764 4.04 -31.64 4.15
C PRO A 764 3.06 -30.48 3.99
N ALA A 765 2.69 -30.15 2.75
CA ALA A 765 1.68 -29.12 2.48
C ALA A 765 0.31 -29.45 3.12
N LYS A 766 -0.47 -28.44 3.54
CA LYS A 766 -1.76 -28.66 4.25
C LYS A 766 -2.84 -29.33 3.40
N VAL A 767 -3.55 -30.27 4.02
CA VAL A 767 -4.69 -30.97 3.43
C VAL A 767 -5.95 -30.11 3.59
N VAL A 768 -6.68 -29.89 2.50
CA VAL A 768 -7.95 -29.18 2.50
C VAL A 768 -9.10 -30.18 2.45
N ILE A 769 -9.99 -30.17 3.45
CA ILE A 769 -11.19 -31.02 3.49
C ILE A 769 -12.40 -30.19 3.06
N ARG A 770 -13.07 -30.61 1.99
CA ARG A 770 -14.32 -30.01 1.50
C ARG A 770 -15.50 -30.92 1.79
N TYR A 771 -16.40 -30.47 2.63
CA TYR A 771 -17.70 -31.10 2.89
C TYR A 771 -18.67 -30.66 1.81
N ILE A 772 -19.23 -31.61 1.06
CA ILE A 772 -20.07 -31.34 -0.12
C ILE A 772 -21.38 -32.11 -0.07
N CYS A 773 -22.48 -31.48 -0.49
CA CYS A 773 -23.78 -32.14 -0.72
C CYS A 773 -24.34 -31.65 -2.06
N ASN A 774 -24.64 -32.56 -3.00
CA ASN A 774 -25.15 -32.24 -4.35
C ASN A 774 -24.42 -31.04 -5.01
N ASP A 775 -23.08 -31.13 -5.08
CA ASP A 775 -22.16 -30.12 -5.64
C ASP A 775 -22.04 -28.78 -4.90
N LYS A 776 -22.79 -28.57 -3.82
CA LYS A 776 -22.63 -27.43 -2.90
C LYS A 776 -21.56 -27.73 -1.85
N VAL A 777 -20.55 -26.87 -1.74
CA VAL A 777 -19.59 -26.89 -0.61
C VAL A 777 -20.29 -26.34 0.63
N LEU A 778 -20.49 -27.20 1.63
CA LEU A 778 -21.10 -26.86 2.91
C LEU A 778 -20.08 -26.22 3.87
N LYS A 779 -18.86 -26.76 3.88
CA LYS A 779 -17.76 -26.30 4.73
C LYS A 779 -16.41 -26.69 4.12
N GLU A 780 -15.41 -25.83 4.31
CA GLU A 780 -14.01 -26.11 3.99
C GLU A 780 -13.18 -26.03 5.28
N VAL A 781 -12.26 -26.98 5.46
CA VAL A 781 -11.37 -27.03 6.63
C VAL A 781 -9.95 -27.33 6.16
N GLU A 782 -9.00 -26.49 6.54
CA GLU A 782 -7.58 -26.77 6.34
C GLU A 782 -7.01 -27.49 7.56
N MET A 783 -6.26 -28.56 7.33
CA MET A 783 -5.67 -29.36 8.39
C MET A 783 -4.19 -29.67 8.14
N TRP A 784 -3.42 -29.63 9.22
CA TRP A 784 -1.97 -29.84 9.24
C TRP A 784 -1.58 -31.01 10.14
N LYS A 785 -2.35 -31.24 11.20
CA LYS A 785 -2.08 -32.19 12.27
C LYS A 785 -3.33 -32.96 12.65
N ASP A 786 -3.15 -34.21 13.08
CA ASP A 786 -4.20 -34.99 13.72
C ASP A 786 -4.49 -34.51 15.15
N GLU A 787 -5.48 -35.14 15.80
CA GLU A 787 -5.88 -34.84 17.18
C GLU A 787 -4.75 -35.09 18.21
N LYS A 788 -3.66 -35.76 17.82
CA LYS A 788 -2.48 -36.02 18.65
C LYS A 788 -1.31 -35.10 18.30
N ASN A 789 -1.56 -34.00 17.58
CA ASN A 789 -0.56 -33.03 17.11
C ASN A 789 0.50 -33.59 16.14
N LYS A 790 0.26 -34.76 15.53
CA LYS A 790 1.16 -35.33 14.52
C LYS A 790 0.80 -34.79 13.14
N TYR A 791 1.78 -34.28 12.40
CA TYR A 791 1.55 -33.75 11.06
C TYR A 791 1.02 -34.83 10.10
N PHE A 792 0.08 -34.46 9.22
CA PHE A 792 -0.39 -35.34 8.15
C PHE A 792 0.64 -35.43 7.03
N TYR A 793 1.11 -36.63 6.73
CA TYR A 793 2.09 -36.89 5.68
C TYR A 793 1.37 -37.40 4.42
N ILE A 794 1.24 -36.57 3.37
CA ILE A 794 0.58 -36.91 2.09
C ILE A 794 1.22 -38.09 1.31
N GLY A 795 0.72 -39.29 1.53
CA GLY A 795 1.19 -40.50 0.86
C GLY A 795 1.56 -41.62 1.82
N ASP A 796 1.39 -41.43 3.12
CA ASP A 796 1.19 -42.55 4.03
C ASP A 796 -0.08 -43.28 3.58
N LYS A 797 0.05 -44.58 3.33
CA LYS A 797 -1.12 -45.43 3.08
C LYS A 797 -1.91 -45.51 4.38
N ASP A 798 -3.24 -45.56 4.27
CA ASP A 798 -4.14 -45.70 5.42
C ASP A 798 -4.15 -44.49 6.41
N ILE A 799 -3.95 -43.25 5.94
CA ILE A 799 -4.30 -42.10 6.78
C ILE A 799 -5.82 -42.08 6.97
N GLU A 800 -6.24 -42.20 8.22
CA GLU A 800 -7.62 -42.06 8.67
C GLU A 800 -7.85 -40.61 9.08
N ILE A 801 -8.65 -39.87 8.31
CA ILE A 801 -9.11 -38.55 8.71
C ILE A 801 -10.43 -38.72 9.47
N PRO A 802 -10.51 -38.31 10.75
CA PRO A 802 -11.78 -38.19 11.44
C PRO A 802 -12.59 -37.08 10.76
N VAL A 803 -13.63 -37.47 10.04
CA VAL A 803 -14.49 -36.54 9.31
C VAL A 803 -15.80 -36.43 10.08
N LYS A 804 -15.99 -35.28 10.71
CA LYS A 804 -17.21 -34.99 11.46
C LYS A 804 -17.75 -33.65 11.00
N TYR A 805 -18.80 -33.72 10.20
CA TYR A 805 -19.60 -32.56 9.85
C TYR A 805 -21.06 -32.91 10.10
N GLU A 806 -21.64 -32.16 11.02
CA GLU A 806 -23.02 -32.27 11.41
C GLU A 806 -23.49 -30.86 11.74
N ASP A 807 -24.57 -30.45 11.11
CA ASP A 807 -25.35 -29.28 11.46
C ASP A 807 -26.82 -29.70 11.58
N ASN A 808 -27.72 -28.74 11.82
CA ASN A 808 -29.14 -29.05 12.00
C ASN A 808 -29.82 -29.60 10.72
N GLN A 809 -29.20 -29.49 9.55
CA GLN A 809 -29.76 -29.88 8.25
C GLN A 809 -28.97 -30.97 7.53
N TYR A 810 -27.69 -31.17 7.83
CA TYR A 810 -26.80 -32.07 7.10
C TYR A 810 -25.89 -32.85 8.03
N GLU A 811 -25.57 -34.08 7.65
CA GLU A 811 -24.67 -34.96 8.40
C GLU A 811 -23.74 -35.76 7.46
N VAL A 812 -22.65 -36.27 8.02
CA VAL A 812 -21.75 -37.23 7.35
C VAL A 812 -22.03 -38.62 7.91
N LYS A 813 -22.36 -39.58 7.04
CA LYS A 813 -22.64 -40.97 7.43
C LYS A 813 -21.40 -41.77 7.86
N GLU A 814 -20.22 -41.40 7.36
CA GLU A 814 -18.95 -42.05 7.71
C GLU A 814 -18.16 -41.16 8.68
N SER A 815 -17.74 -41.71 9.82
CA SER A 815 -17.00 -40.96 10.85
C SER A 815 -15.50 -40.84 10.56
N ILE A 816 -14.97 -41.71 9.69
CA ILE A 816 -13.56 -41.80 9.34
C ILE A 816 -13.45 -42.09 7.84
N LYS A 817 -12.57 -41.36 7.14
CA LYS A 817 -12.29 -41.59 5.72
C LYS A 817 -10.83 -41.96 5.49
N LYS A 818 -10.59 -43.10 4.85
CA LYS A 818 -9.25 -43.53 4.41
C LYS A 818 -8.85 -42.87 3.10
N ILE A 819 -7.69 -42.24 3.08
CA ILE A 819 -7.19 -41.47 1.93
C ILE A 819 -6.49 -42.36 0.89
N ASP A 820 -7.18 -43.33 0.30
CA ASP A 820 -6.58 -44.14 -0.78
C ASP A 820 -6.71 -43.48 -2.17
N LYS A 821 -7.51 -42.41 -2.27
CA LYS A 821 -7.86 -41.70 -3.52
C LYS A 821 -7.69 -40.17 -3.41
N LEU A 822 -6.57 -39.70 -2.85
CA LEU A 822 -6.24 -38.27 -2.88
C LEU A 822 -5.99 -37.83 -4.34
N ASP A 823 -6.60 -36.72 -4.77
CA ASP A 823 -6.12 -36.00 -5.95
C ASP A 823 -4.77 -35.38 -5.58
N LYS A 824 -3.68 -36.10 -5.90
CA LYS A 824 -2.30 -35.77 -5.54
C LYS A 824 -1.86 -34.40 -6.07
N ASN A 825 -2.56 -33.82 -7.03
CA ASN A 825 -2.22 -32.53 -7.63
C ASN A 825 -2.90 -31.34 -6.93
N LYS A 826 -3.92 -31.57 -6.09
CA LYS A 826 -4.74 -30.48 -5.51
C LYS A 826 -4.73 -30.44 -3.99
N ASN A 827 -4.25 -31.47 -3.31
CA ASN A 827 -4.22 -31.56 -1.85
C ASN A 827 -5.61 -31.39 -1.18
N ILE A 828 -6.68 -31.80 -1.88
CA ILE A 828 -8.08 -31.68 -1.41
C ILE A 828 -8.69 -33.07 -1.19
N VAL A 829 -9.35 -33.25 -0.04
CA VAL A 829 -10.21 -34.39 0.30
C VAL A 829 -11.67 -33.94 0.23
N PHE A 830 -12.48 -34.63 -0.58
CA PHE A 830 -13.92 -34.38 -0.63
C PHE A 830 -14.66 -35.34 0.30
N VAL A 831 -15.49 -34.81 1.19
CA VAL A 831 -16.37 -35.55 2.11
C VAL A 831 -17.81 -35.31 1.69
N LYS A 832 -18.56 -36.37 1.41
CA LYS A 832 -19.97 -36.24 1.03
C LYS A 832 -20.84 -36.15 2.28
N CYS A 833 -21.75 -35.19 2.29
CA CYS A 833 -22.76 -34.98 3.31
C CYS A 833 -24.15 -35.27 2.73
N GLU A 834 -25.06 -35.71 3.58
CA GLU A 834 -26.47 -35.91 3.25
C GLU A 834 -27.35 -34.98 4.08
N LYS A 835 -28.55 -34.69 3.59
CA LYS A 835 -29.54 -33.87 4.31
C LYS A 835 -30.28 -34.73 5.34
N LYS A 836 -30.40 -34.27 6.58
CA LYS A 836 -31.16 -34.91 7.66
C LYS A 836 -32.66 -34.98 7.31
N GLU A 837 -33.34 -36.04 7.76
CA GLU A 837 -34.79 -36.24 7.52
C GLU A 837 -35.68 -35.20 8.24
N VAL A 838 -35.25 -34.75 9.42
CA VAL A 838 -35.92 -33.70 10.21
C VAL A 838 -34.87 -32.70 10.67
N ALA A 839 -35.10 -31.41 10.44
CA ALA A 839 -34.19 -30.36 10.90
C ALA A 839 -34.40 -30.10 12.40
N GLU A 840 -33.30 -30.07 13.16
CA GLU A 840 -33.33 -29.77 14.60
C GLU A 840 -33.47 -28.27 14.88
N ASP A 841 -34.13 -27.92 15.99
CA ASP A 841 -34.24 -26.55 16.47
C ASP A 841 -32.86 -25.92 16.73
N ILE A 842 -32.74 -24.63 16.42
CA ILE A 842 -31.51 -23.87 16.67
C ILE A 842 -31.44 -23.55 18.18
N THR A 843 -30.52 -24.21 18.89
CA THR A 843 -30.38 -24.07 20.35
C THR A 843 -29.12 -23.27 20.74
N ILE A 844 -29.09 -22.67 21.92
CA ILE A 844 -27.86 -22.04 22.44
C ILE A 844 -26.82 -23.12 22.78
N LYS A 845 -25.59 -22.99 22.26
CA LYS A 845 -24.43 -23.81 22.63
C LYS A 845 -23.60 -23.17 23.73
N SER A 846 -23.34 -21.87 23.62
CA SER A 846 -22.52 -21.12 24.58
C SER A 846 -22.90 -19.65 24.58
N ILE A 847 -22.59 -18.98 25.69
CA ILE A 847 -22.74 -17.55 25.89
C ILE A 847 -21.33 -16.97 26.04
N GLY A 848 -21.06 -15.81 25.46
CA GLY A 848 -19.79 -15.13 25.57
C GLY A 848 -19.59 -14.58 26.98
N ASP A 849 -18.38 -14.73 27.53
CA ASP A 849 -18.04 -14.13 28.82
C ASP A 849 -17.76 -12.63 28.67
N VAL A 850 -17.89 -11.90 29.78
CA VAL A 850 -17.64 -10.46 29.85
C VAL A 850 -16.41 -10.21 30.71
N ALA A 851 -15.49 -9.37 30.23
CA ALA A 851 -14.29 -9.01 31.00
C ALA A 851 -14.64 -8.30 32.33
N PRO A 852 -13.82 -8.52 33.38
CA PRO A 852 -13.94 -7.75 34.61
C PRO A 852 -13.82 -6.24 34.38
N LEU A 853 -14.57 -5.46 35.14
CA LEU A 853 -14.43 -4.00 35.19
C LEU A 853 -13.57 -3.61 36.39
N VAL A 854 -12.45 -2.94 36.15
CA VAL A 854 -11.59 -2.42 37.22
C VAL A 854 -11.93 -0.94 37.46
N VAL A 855 -12.22 -0.57 38.70
CA VAL A 855 -12.60 0.81 39.08
C VAL A 855 -11.79 1.33 40.25
N ASP A 856 -11.62 2.64 40.31
CA ASP A 856 -10.90 3.28 41.42
C ASP A 856 -11.68 3.17 42.74
N PHE A 857 -10.93 3.26 43.84
CA PHE A 857 -11.49 3.38 45.19
C PHE A 857 -12.51 4.54 45.26
N LYS A 858 -13.63 4.33 45.94
CA LYS A 858 -14.81 5.24 46.04
C LYS A 858 -15.63 5.41 44.76
N THR A 859 -15.45 4.57 43.75
CA THR A 859 -16.35 4.59 42.58
C THR A 859 -17.79 4.29 43.01
N SER A 860 -18.76 5.12 42.59
CA SER A 860 -20.17 4.93 42.92
C SER A 860 -20.79 3.74 42.15
N LYS A 861 -21.78 3.06 42.73
CA LYS A 861 -22.51 1.95 42.11
C LYS A 861 -23.03 2.26 40.69
N ASP A 862 -23.58 3.45 40.48
CA ASP A 862 -24.11 3.84 39.17
C ASP A 862 -23.01 3.95 38.11
N LYS A 863 -21.83 4.49 38.47
CA LYS A 863 -20.65 4.52 37.59
C LYS A 863 -20.15 3.12 37.26
N VAL A 864 -20.19 2.20 38.23
CA VAL A 864 -19.83 0.78 38.01
C VAL A 864 -20.78 0.11 37.02
N ILE A 865 -22.09 0.18 37.26
CA ILE A 865 -23.10 -0.40 36.35
C ILE A 865 -22.95 0.17 34.95
N ASN A 866 -22.69 1.47 34.84
CA ASN A 866 -22.49 2.15 33.56
C ASN A 866 -21.20 1.80 32.84
N GLY A 867 -20.17 1.32 33.55
CA GLY A 867 -18.89 0.90 32.97
C GLY A 867 -18.84 -0.56 32.55
N LEU A 868 -19.83 -1.38 32.94
CA LEU A 868 -19.91 -2.78 32.54
C LEU A 868 -20.34 -2.90 31.07
N SER A 869 -19.79 -3.90 30.37
CA SER A 869 -20.13 -4.13 28.95
C SER A 869 -21.63 -4.34 28.76
N ARG A 870 -22.26 -3.55 27.88
CA ARG A 870 -23.70 -3.66 27.61
C ARG A 870 -24.08 -4.85 26.74
N LYS A 871 -23.12 -5.51 26.11
CA LYS A 871 -23.36 -6.59 25.16
C LYS A 871 -22.50 -7.80 25.45
N THR A 872 -23.06 -8.95 25.09
CA THR A 872 -22.30 -10.18 24.85
C THR A 872 -22.82 -10.84 23.58
N PHE A 873 -22.37 -12.04 23.28
CA PHE A 873 -22.85 -12.85 22.18
C PHE A 873 -23.29 -14.22 22.64
N ILE A 874 -24.12 -14.89 21.86
CA ILE A 874 -24.43 -16.30 21.99
C ILE A 874 -23.99 -17.03 20.72
N VAL A 875 -23.52 -18.26 20.87
CA VAL A 875 -23.24 -19.18 19.76
C VAL A 875 -24.35 -20.21 19.73
N ASP A 876 -25.01 -20.36 18.59
CA ASP A 876 -26.09 -21.32 18.43
C ASP A 876 -25.60 -22.72 17.99
N SER A 877 -26.51 -23.68 17.86
CA SER A 877 -26.20 -25.07 17.51
C SER A 877 -25.61 -25.25 16.11
N ASN A 878 -25.80 -24.28 15.22
CA ASN A 878 -25.18 -24.20 13.90
C ASN A 878 -23.88 -23.38 13.89
N LYS A 879 -23.41 -22.93 15.07
CA LYS A 879 -22.25 -22.05 15.25
C LYS A 879 -22.44 -20.64 14.68
N ASN A 880 -23.68 -20.18 14.47
CA ASN A 880 -23.92 -18.77 14.20
C ASN A 880 -23.82 -17.97 15.49
N ILE A 881 -23.42 -16.71 15.36
CA ILE A 881 -23.22 -15.78 16.47
C ILE A 881 -24.36 -14.77 16.47
N HIS A 882 -24.95 -14.55 17.64
CA HIS A 882 -25.97 -13.53 17.85
C HIS A 882 -25.54 -12.62 19.00
N TYR A 883 -25.51 -11.31 18.78
CA TYR A 883 -25.22 -10.35 19.84
C TYR A 883 -26.48 -10.07 20.66
N VAL A 884 -26.35 -10.02 21.98
CA VAL A 884 -27.45 -9.82 22.93
C VAL A 884 -27.09 -8.72 23.92
N ASP A 885 -28.09 -7.89 24.26
CA ASP A 885 -27.94 -6.84 25.26
C ASP A 885 -28.03 -7.41 26.67
N LEU A 886 -27.17 -6.91 27.56
CA LEU A 886 -27.03 -7.33 28.94
C LEU A 886 -27.67 -6.32 29.89
N ASP A 887 -28.52 -6.82 30.78
CA ASP A 887 -29.07 -6.07 31.91
C ASP A 887 -28.36 -6.49 33.21
N TRP A 888 -27.57 -5.58 33.78
CA TRP A 888 -26.66 -5.87 34.90
C TRP A 888 -27.28 -5.65 36.27
N LYS A 889 -27.04 -6.62 37.16
CA LYS A 889 -27.34 -6.53 38.58
C LYS A 889 -26.11 -6.80 39.42
N ILE A 890 -25.76 -5.83 40.26
CA ILE A 890 -24.69 -5.95 41.27
C ILE A 890 -25.29 -5.89 42.68
N ASP A 891 -25.11 -6.97 43.43
CA ASP A 891 -25.54 -7.11 44.81
C ASP A 891 -24.36 -6.86 45.76
N LYS A 892 -24.61 -6.16 46.88
CA LYS A 892 -23.62 -5.89 47.95
C LYS A 892 -22.36 -5.12 47.53
N TYR A 893 -22.42 -4.32 46.46
CA TYR A 893 -21.33 -3.43 46.06
C TYR A 893 -21.12 -2.28 47.05
N ASP A 894 -19.88 -2.10 47.50
CA ASP A 894 -19.43 -0.92 48.25
C ASP A 894 -18.10 -0.43 47.67
N GLY A 895 -18.14 0.71 46.96
CA GLY A 895 -16.93 1.30 46.36
C GLY A 895 -15.88 1.74 47.38
N ASN A 896 -16.20 1.78 48.68
CA ASN A 896 -15.26 2.10 49.75
C ASN A 896 -14.50 0.87 50.29
N ILE A 897 -14.77 -0.32 49.78
CA ILE A 897 -14.08 -1.55 50.20
C ILE A 897 -13.37 -2.12 48.95
N PRO A 898 -12.02 -2.13 48.93
CA PRO A 898 -11.26 -2.79 47.86
C PRO A 898 -11.57 -4.28 47.79
N GLY A 899 -11.49 -4.85 46.59
CA GLY A 899 -11.74 -6.27 46.36
C GLY A 899 -12.64 -6.55 45.16
N GLU A 900 -13.02 -7.81 45.03
CA GLU A 900 -13.81 -8.31 43.90
C GLU A 900 -15.29 -8.42 44.25
N TYR A 901 -16.15 -7.90 43.39
CA TYR A 901 -17.61 -7.95 43.51
C TYR A 901 -18.18 -8.71 42.31
N SER A 902 -18.94 -9.78 42.57
CA SER A 902 -19.60 -10.53 41.51
C SER A 902 -20.80 -9.76 40.95
N VAL A 903 -20.91 -9.74 39.63
CA VAL A 903 -22.01 -9.09 38.91
C VAL A 903 -22.65 -10.08 37.95
N VAL A 904 -23.98 -10.04 37.85
CA VAL A 904 -24.75 -10.92 36.97
C VAL A 904 -25.48 -10.07 35.93
N GLY A 905 -25.25 -10.36 34.66
CA GLY A 905 -25.94 -9.74 33.53
C GLY A 905 -26.95 -10.70 32.93
N THR A 906 -28.16 -10.27 32.61
CA THR A 906 -29.20 -11.12 32.00
C THR A 906 -29.54 -10.65 30.59
N PHE A 907 -30.07 -11.54 29.73
CA PHE A 907 -30.43 -11.20 28.36
C PHE A 907 -31.62 -11.99 27.82
N VAL A 908 -32.17 -11.55 26.68
CA VAL A 908 -33.28 -12.20 25.97
C VAL A 908 -32.76 -12.93 24.73
N LEU A 909 -33.38 -14.07 24.38
CA LEU A 909 -32.98 -14.86 23.23
C LEU A 909 -33.32 -14.18 21.89
N PRO A 910 -32.41 -14.25 20.90
CA PRO A 910 -32.69 -13.83 19.53
C PRO A 910 -33.80 -14.64 18.89
N ASN A 911 -34.52 -14.00 17.94
CA ASN A 911 -35.60 -14.65 17.20
C ASN A 911 -35.14 -15.92 16.48
N GLY A 912 -35.83 -17.03 16.71
CA GLY A 912 -35.54 -18.33 16.10
C GLY A 912 -34.48 -19.16 16.82
N VAL A 913 -33.86 -18.65 17.89
CA VAL A 913 -32.99 -19.42 18.79
C VAL A 913 -33.78 -19.80 20.04
N VAL A 914 -33.83 -21.08 20.36
CA VAL A 914 -34.51 -21.60 21.55
C VAL A 914 -33.50 -22.03 22.61
N ASN A 915 -33.92 -22.05 23.87
CA ASN A 915 -33.07 -22.52 24.96
C ASN A 915 -32.81 -24.03 24.81
N ASN A 916 -31.64 -24.50 25.20
CA ASN A 916 -31.28 -25.91 25.14
C ASN A 916 -32.00 -26.74 26.23
N ASN A 917 -31.92 -28.07 26.13
CA ASN A 917 -32.40 -28.98 27.17
C ASN A 917 -31.20 -29.75 27.75
N PRO A 918 -30.89 -29.62 29.05
CA PRO A 918 -31.56 -28.79 30.06
C PRO A 918 -31.37 -27.28 29.82
N LYS A 919 -32.36 -26.47 30.22
CA LYS A 919 -32.35 -25.01 30.04
C LYS A 919 -31.11 -24.37 30.66
N LEU A 920 -30.33 -23.65 29.87
CA LEU A 920 -29.31 -22.72 30.36
C LEU A 920 -29.98 -21.51 31.00
N LEU A 921 -29.38 -20.98 32.07
CA LEU A 921 -29.71 -19.64 32.55
C LEU A 921 -29.26 -18.63 31.50
N LEU A 922 -30.15 -17.68 31.17
CA LEU A 922 -29.86 -16.56 30.26
C LEU A 922 -29.14 -15.44 31.03
N GLU A 923 -28.04 -15.80 31.69
CA GLU A 923 -27.22 -14.90 32.48
C GLU A 923 -25.72 -15.07 32.17
N VAL A 924 -24.95 -14.00 32.32
CA VAL A 924 -23.48 -13.98 32.32
C VAL A 924 -22.99 -13.47 33.67
N LYS A 925 -21.82 -13.95 34.11
CA LYS A 925 -21.19 -13.51 35.36
C LYS A 925 -19.86 -12.84 35.05
N THR A 926 -19.59 -11.71 35.71
CA THR A 926 -18.29 -11.05 35.66
C THR A 926 -17.94 -10.46 37.03
N LEU A 927 -16.77 -9.82 37.12
CA LEU A 927 -16.26 -9.20 38.35
C LEU A 927 -16.14 -7.69 38.18
N VAL A 928 -16.43 -6.96 39.26
CA VAL A 928 -15.97 -5.59 39.43
C VAL A 928 -14.85 -5.62 40.45
N ILE A 929 -13.67 -5.14 40.06
CA ILE A 929 -12.49 -5.09 40.91
C ILE A 929 -12.31 -3.65 41.37
N VAL A 930 -12.56 -3.38 42.65
CA VAL A 930 -12.28 -2.07 43.26
C VAL A 930 -10.82 -2.04 43.66
N LYS A 931 -10.05 -1.13 43.05
CA LYS A 931 -8.62 -0.93 43.36
C LYS A 931 -8.44 -0.60 44.84
N GLU A 932 -7.30 -1.02 45.39
CA GLU A 932 -6.90 -0.65 46.74
C GLU A 932 -6.80 0.87 46.91
N ASN A 933 -7.11 1.38 48.11
CA ASN A 933 -6.94 2.79 48.44
C ASN A 933 -5.46 3.15 48.45
N MET A 934 -5.01 3.85 47.40
CA MET A 934 -3.61 4.25 47.20
C MET A 934 -3.10 5.27 48.23
N ASN A 935 -3.97 5.89 49.04
CA ASN A 935 -3.60 6.91 50.03
C ASN A 935 -3.28 6.34 51.43
N SER A 936 -3.29 5.03 51.61
CA SER A 936 -3.02 4.40 52.91
C SER A 936 -2.06 3.22 52.74
N ASN A 937 -0.77 3.50 52.71
CA ASN A 937 0.26 2.77 53.44
C ASN A 937 1.61 3.50 53.30
N ASN A 938 1.78 4.52 54.15
CA ASN A 938 3.09 4.92 54.64
C ASN A 938 3.64 3.74 55.47
N ASP A 939 4.62 2.99 54.95
CA ASP A 939 5.71 2.43 55.79
C ASP A 939 6.84 1.66 55.05
N SER A 940 7.16 1.99 53.78
CA SER A 940 8.39 1.43 53.19
C SER A 940 9.09 2.39 52.24
N SER A 941 9.81 3.38 52.78
CA SER A 941 10.65 4.24 51.94
C SER A 941 11.89 3.46 51.49
N TRP A 942 11.99 3.29 50.18
CA TRP A 942 13.27 3.05 49.54
C TRP A 942 13.97 4.38 49.42
N ASP A 943 15.21 4.43 49.86
CA ASP A 943 16.02 5.63 49.91
C ASP A 943 16.99 5.63 48.71
N VAL A 944 17.51 6.79 48.32
CA VAL A 944 18.42 6.91 47.17
C VAL A 944 19.62 5.96 47.33
N GLU A 945 20.15 5.80 48.55
CA GLU A 945 21.29 4.92 48.87
C GLU A 945 21.00 3.42 48.66
N ASP A 946 19.74 3.01 48.48
CA ASP A 946 19.37 1.62 48.19
C ASP A 946 19.63 1.23 46.72
N PHE A 947 20.02 2.18 45.87
CA PHE A 947 20.14 1.99 44.43
C PHE A 947 21.55 2.29 43.94
N ASN A 948 21.97 1.57 42.91
CA ASN A 948 23.16 1.90 42.13
C ASN A 948 22.75 2.77 40.94
N PHE A 949 23.51 3.83 40.69
CA PHE A 949 23.26 4.76 39.58
C PHE A 949 24.43 4.83 38.60
N GLU A 950 24.11 5.14 37.35
CA GLU A 950 25.06 5.65 36.37
C GLU A 950 24.46 6.90 35.75
N ASP A 951 24.97 8.07 36.17
CA ASP A 951 24.36 9.37 35.89
C ASP A 951 22.88 9.40 36.33
N ALA A 952 21.93 9.76 35.45
CA ALA A 952 20.49 9.78 35.73
C ALA A 952 19.80 8.40 35.52
N SER A 953 20.57 7.32 35.45
CA SER A 953 20.06 5.96 35.23
C SER A 953 20.13 5.10 36.47
N ILE A 954 19.06 4.38 36.81
CA ILE A 954 19.08 3.34 37.83
C ILE A 954 19.63 2.04 37.24
N CYS A 955 20.65 1.47 37.87
CA CYS A 955 21.32 0.24 37.44
C CYS A 955 20.85 -1.01 38.19
N GLY A 956 20.20 -0.86 39.34
CA GLY A 956 19.71 -1.94 40.21
C GLY A 956 19.87 -1.58 41.68
N PHE A 957 19.80 -2.55 42.58
CA PHE A 957 20.03 -2.33 44.01
C PHE A 957 21.52 -2.15 44.35
N SER A 958 21.80 -1.28 45.32
CA SER A 958 23.07 -1.26 46.07
C SER A 958 23.14 -2.43 47.06
N GLU A 959 24.26 -2.58 47.78
CA GLU A 959 24.35 -3.58 48.85
C GLU A 959 23.27 -3.38 49.92
N ASN A 960 22.99 -2.11 50.31
CA ASN A 960 21.92 -1.75 51.24
C ASN A 960 20.54 -2.12 50.68
N GLY A 961 20.31 -1.83 49.40
CA GLY A 961 19.05 -2.19 48.73
C GLY A 961 18.82 -3.70 48.68
N PHE A 962 19.86 -4.51 48.48
CA PHE A 962 19.75 -5.96 48.52
C PHE A 962 19.42 -6.51 49.91
N GLU A 963 19.93 -5.91 50.98
CA GLU A 963 19.55 -6.26 52.34
C GLU A 963 18.09 -5.87 52.64
N LYS A 964 17.68 -4.66 52.23
CA LYS A 964 16.29 -4.17 52.36
C LYS A 964 15.31 -5.05 51.57
N LEU A 965 15.71 -5.56 50.39
CA LEU A 965 14.92 -6.46 49.56
C LEU A 965 14.57 -7.79 50.26
N LYS A 966 15.34 -8.23 51.26
CA LYS A 966 15.04 -9.48 52.00
C LYS A 966 13.77 -9.37 52.82
N THR A 967 13.42 -8.17 53.29
CA THR A 967 12.26 -7.91 54.16
C THR A 967 11.18 -7.06 53.48
N ASN A 968 11.53 -6.30 52.44
CA ASN A 968 10.60 -5.49 51.68
C ASN A 968 10.63 -5.85 50.18
N LYS A 969 9.51 -6.40 49.68
CA LYS A 969 9.32 -6.74 48.26
C LYS A 969 8.51 -5.68 47.48
N ASN A 970 8.09 -4.60 48.14
CA ASN A 970 7.28 -3.53 47.57
C ASN A 970 8.18 -2.36 47.19
N LEU A 971 8.56 -2.28 45.92
CA LEU A 971 9.55 -1.32 45.43
C LEU A 971 8.93 0.06 45.14
N ILE A 972 9.57 1.11 45.64
CA ILE A 972 9.29 2.50 45.26
C ILE A 972 10.58 3.06 44.65
N LEU A 973 10.51 3.58 43.43
CA LEU A 973 11.69 4.19 42.80
C LEU A 973 11.92 5.61 43.35
N PRO A 974 13.17 6.07 43.46
CA PRO A 974 13.48 7.45 43.82
C PRO A 974 13.26 8.39 42.64
N ASN A 975 12.96 9.66 42.93
CA ASN A 975 12.83 10.71 41.91
C ASN A 975 14.18 11.17 41.34
N GLU A 976 15.21 11.16 42.18
CA GLU A 976 16.53 11.71 41.89
C GLU A 976 17.64 10.75 42.35
N ASN A 977 18.83 10.88 41.76
CA ASN A 977 20.04 10.20 42.25
C ASN A 977 20.72 10.97 43.39
N GLU A 978 21.86 10.47 43.87
CA GLU A 978 22.64 11.10 44.97
C GLU A 978 23.13 12.53 44.65
N GLU A 979 23.17 12.90 43.37
CA GLU A 979 23.59 14.23 42.88
C GLU A 979 22.39 15.19 42.65
N GLY A 980 21.16 14.75 42.93
CA GLY A 980 19.93 15.51 42.68
C GLY A 980 19.49 15.55 41.20
N LYS A 981 19.99 14.62 40.36
CA LYS A 981 19.54 14.50 38.96
C LYS A 981 18.29 13.64 38.88
N ILE A 982 17.26 14.16 38.23
CA ILE A 982 15.99 13.45 37.97
C ILE A 982 16.25 12.19 37.15
N ILE A 983 15.70 11.06 37.59
CA ILE A 983 15.87 9.77 36.92
C ILE A 983 15.13 9.75 35.58
N ASN A 984 15.83 9.39 34.50
CA ASN A 984 15.25 9.32 33.16
C ASN A 984 15.43 7.95 32.49
N TYR A 985 16.11 7.01 33.14
CA TYR A 985 16.31 5.66 32.60
C TYR A 985 16.40 4.61 33.71
N ILE A 986 15.71 3.49 33.53
CA ILE A 986 15.96 2.26 34.30
C ILE A 986 16.72 1.32 33.37
N LYS A 987 17.93 0.92 33.74
CA LYS A 987 18.75 0.09 32.88
C LYS A 987 18.16 -1.30 32.67
N SER A 988 18.67 -1.95 31.62
CA SER A 988 18.29 -3.32 31.31
C SER A 988 18.69 -4.25 32.46
N ASP A 989 17.82 -5.23 32.73
CA ASP A 989 17.99 -6.27 33.77
C ASP A 989 18.11 -5.76 35.23
N SER A 990 17.95 -4.45 35.51
CA SER A 990 18.24 -3.84 36.82
C SER A 990 17.52 -4.48 38.01
N PHE A 991 16.26 -4.87 37.84
CA PHE A 991 15.41 -5.48 38.87
C PHE A 991 14.85 -6.84 38.44
N LYS A 992 15.53 -7.51 37.51
CA LYS A 992 15.16 -8.84 37.04
C LYS A 992 15.43 -9.91 38.10
N ASP A 993 14.53 -10.89 38.21
CA ASP A 993 14.68 -12.03 39.12
C ASP A 993 14.88 -11.60 40.60
N LYS A 994 14.09 -10.62 41.09
CA LYS A 994 14.20 -10.06 42.46
C LYS A 994 13.05 -10.43 43.39
N GLU A 995 12.08 -11.19 42.87
CA GLU A 995 10.87 -11.62 43.59
C GLU A 995 10.02 -10.44 44.10
N LEU A 996 10.09 -9.28 43.44
CA LEU A 996 9.30 -8.10 43.80
C LEU A 996 7.80 -8.39 43.69
N GLU A 997 7.02 -7.85 44.62
CA GLU A 997 5.56 -8.05 44.71
C GLU A 997 4.77 -6.83 44.22
N SER A 998 5.31 -5.63 44.42
CA SER A 998 4.76 -4.41 43.83
C SER A 998 5.82 -3.40 43.41
N LEU A 999 5.45 -2.49 42.50
CA LEU A 999 6.29 -1.40 42.01
C LEU A 999 5.50 -0.09 41.99
N VAL A 1000 6.12 0.98 42.48
CA VAL A 1000 5.65 2.35 42.33
C VAL A 1000 6.71 3.17 41.60
N ILE A 1001 6.34 3.68 40.43
CA ILE A 1001 7.09 4.70 39.71
C ILE A 1001 6.46 6.05 40.07
N PRO A 1002 7.13 6.90 40.85
CA PRO A 1002 6.57 8.16 41.34
C PRO A 1002 6.38 9.22 40.23
N GLU A 1003 5.59 10.25 40.53
CA GLU A 1003 5.48 11.45 39.68
C GLU A 1003 6.77 12.26 39.67
N GLY A 1004 7.01 13.00 38.58
CA GLY A 1004 8.17 13.88 38.41
C GLY A 1004 9.32 13.29 37.58
N LEU A 1005 9.18 12.05 37.09
CA LEU A 1005 10.17 11.36 36.27
C LEU A 1005 9.94 11.60 34.77
N ASP A 1006 10.23 12.80 34.29
CA ASP A 1006 9.97 13.22 32.91
C ASP A 1006 10.85 12.49 31.88
N ASN A 1007 10.22 11.97 30.82
CA ASN A 1007 10.85 11.19 29.74
C ASN A 1007 11.48 9.86 30.18
N LEU A 1008 11.04 9.30 31.32
CA LEU A 1008 11.57 8.04 31.83
C LEU A 1008 11.39 6.88 30.83
N VAL A 1009 12.46 6.15 30.56
CA VAL A 1009 12.42 4.88 29.80
C VAL A 1009 12.74 3.71 30.71
N ILE A 1010 11.90 2.67 30.65
CA ILE A 1010 12.10 1.42 31.39
C ILE A 1010 12.80 0.43 30.46
N GLY A 1011 14.04 0.08 30.76
CA GLY A 1011 14.91 -0.72 29.89
C GLY A 1011 14.50 -2.19 29.73
N THR A 1012 15.17 -2.86 28.80
CA THR A 1012 14.92 -4.27 28.45
C THR A 1012 15.03 -5.21 29.66
N ASN A 1013 14.06 -6.09 29.85
CA ASN A 1013 13.95 -7.02 30.99
C ASN A 1013 13.98 -6.37 32.39
N ALA A 1014 13.86 -5.05 32.54
CA ALA A 1014 14.15 -4.36 33.80
C ALA A 1014 13.47 -4.97 35.04
N PHE A 1015 12.23 -5.45 34.92
CA PHE A 1015 11.43 -6.08 35.97
C PHE A 1015 10.94 -7.50 35.58
N GLN A 1016 11.64 -8.17 34.68
CA GLN A 1016 11.28 -9.51 34.20
C GLN A 1016 11.35 -10.56 35.34
N ASN A 1017 10.43 -11.52 35.31
CA ASN A 1017 10.43 -12.71 36.18
C ASN A 1017 10.47 -12.36 37.68
N ASN A 1018 9.55 -11.48 38.09
CA ASN A 1018 9.25 -11.17 39.49
C ASN A 1018 7.86 -11.73 39.86
N ASN A 1019 7.36 -11.36 41.04
CA ASN A 1019 6.03 -11.73 41.51
C ASN A 1019 5.03 -10.56 41.42
N LEU A 1020 5.32 -9.54 40.59
CA LEU A 1020 4.58 -8.28 40.60
C LEU A 1020 3.09 -8.53 40.33
N SER A 1021 2.26 -8.21 41.32
CA SER A 1021 0.80 -8.21 41.21
C SER A 1021 0.26 -6.78 41.06
N LYS A 1022 1.07 -5.78 41.41
CA LYS A 1022 0.72 -4.35 41.41
C LYS A 1022 1.85 -3.50 40.84
N VAL A 1023 1.55 -2.68 39.83
CA VAL A 1023 2.48 -1.71 39.24
C VAL A 1023 1.77 -0.38 39.07
N ILE A 1024 2.32 0.69 39.64
CA ILE A 1024 1.84 2.07 39.47
C ILE A 1024 2.82 2.80 38.55
N ILE A 1025 2.32 3.26 37.41
CA ILE A 1025 3.09 4.03 36.43
C ILE A 1025 2.55 5.45 36.39
N SER A 1026 3.30 6.40 36.94
CA SER A 1026 2.93 7.82 36.95
C SER A 1026 3.21 8.52 35.62
N ASN A 1027 2.63 9.71 35.43
CA ASN A 1027 2.95 10.58 34.29
C ASN A 1027 4.45 10.94 34.31
N GLY A 1028 5.10 10.84 33.15
CA GLY A 1028 6.54 11.03 32.96
C GLY A 1028 7.19 9.85 32.21
N VAL A 1029 6.68 8.63 32.41
CA VAL A 1029 7.12 7.45 31.66
C VAL A 1029 6.77 7.57 30.18
N LYS A 1030 7.78 7.46 29.34
CA LYS A 1030 7.70 7.66 27.89
C LYS A 1030 7.78 6.36 27.11
N GLU A 1031 8.66 5.44 27.49
CA GLU A 1031 8.83 4.16 26.79
C GLU A 1031 9.05 3.01 27.76
N ILE A 1032 8.50 1.84 27.42
CA ILE A 1032 8.73 0.58 28.11
C ILE A 1032 9.34 -0.38 27.10
N ASP A 1033 10.59 -0.80 27.32
CA ASP A 1033 11.33 -1.63 26.37
C ASP A 1033 10.95 -3.11 26.45
N ALA A 1034 11.57 -3.89 25.57
CA ALA A 1034 11.25 -5.31 25.39
C ALA A 1034 11.38 -6.10 26.70
N TYR A 1035 10.43 -7.00 26.95
CA TYR A 1035 10.40 -7.92 28.11
C TYR A 1035 10.40 -7.24 29.50
N ALA A 1036 10.25 -5.92 29.58
CA ALA A 1036 10.45 -5.16 30.83
C ALA A 1036 9.65 -5.72 32.02
N PHE A 1037 8.42 -6.17 31.82
CA PHE A 1037 7.52 -6.74 32.84
C PHE A 1037 7.08 -8.18 32.51
N GLU A 1038 7.82 -8.90 31.67
CA GLU A 1038 7.45 -10.27 31.30
C GLU A 1038 7.50 -11.23 32.52
N LYS A 1039 6.59 -12.22 32.56
CA LYS A 1039 6.55 -13.29 33.59
C LYS A 1039 6.34 -12.72 35.01
N ASN A 1040 5.28 -11.95 35.18
CA ASN A 1040 4.82 -11.46 36.47
C ASN A 1040 3.38 -11.94 36.74
N ASN A 1041 2.74 -11.42 37.80
CA ASN A 1041 1.38 -11.79 38.22
C ASN A 1041 0.35 -10.68 38.00
N LEU A 1042 0.61 -9.72 37.09
CA LEU A 1042 -0.26 -8.55 36.90
C LEU A 1042 -1.61 -8.95 36.33
N GLU A 1043 -2.69 -8.47 36.94
CA GLU A 1043 -4.07 -8.68 36.48
C GLU A 1043 -4.66 -7.43 35.81
N TYR A 1044 -4.19 -6.25 36.19
CA TYR A 1044 -4.53 -4.99 35.53
C TYR A 1044 -3.34 -4.05 35.50
N ILE A 1045 -3.38 -3.08 34.58
CA ILE A 1045 -2.41 -1.99 34.52
C ILE A 1045 -3.04 -0.74 33.90
N ASP A 1046 -2.70 0.42 34.46
CA ASP A 1046 -3.06 1.73 33.93
C ASP A 1046 -1.81 2.39 33.34
N PHE A 1047 -1.90 2.83 32.08
CA PHE A 1047 -0.81 3.52 31.39
C PHE A 1047 -1.01 5.04 31.40
N PRO A 1048 0.05 5.82 31.69
CA PRO A 1048 -0.01 7.28 31.74
C PRO A 1048 -0.16 7.89 30.35
N SER A 1049 -0.62 9.16 30.31
CA SER A 1049 -0.78 9.93 29.07
C SER A 1049 0.53 10.16 28.30
N THR A 1050 1.66 10.17 29.01
CA THR A 1050 3.01 10.42 28.45
C THR A 1050 3.59 9.24 27.68
N LEU A 1051 3.01 8.04 27.81
CA LEU A 1051 3.56 6.82 27.22
C LEU A 1051 3.43 6.84 25.69
N LYS A 1052 4.55 6.62 24.99
CA LYS A 1052 4.63 6.59 23.53
C LYS A 1052 4.88 5.20 22.96
N LYS A 1053 5.45 4.28 23.73
CA LYS A 1053 5.83 2.95 23.22
C LYS A 1053 5.81 1.85 24.27
N ILE A 1054 5.31 0.68 23.89
CA ILE A 1054 5.45 -0.60 24.60
C ILE A 1054 6.18 -1.59 23.70
N GLY A 1055 7.36 -2.03 24.13
CA GLY A 1055 8.28 -2.88 23.39
C GLY A 1055 7.85 -4.35 23.30
N ASN A 1056 8.65 -5.14 22.57
CA ASN A 1056 8.35 -6.54 22.31
C ASN A 1056 8.25 -7.36 23.61
N ASN A 1057 7.20 -8.16 23.78
CA ASN A 1057 6.98 -8.98 24.99
C ASN A 1057 6.97 -8.20 26.32
N ALA A 1058 6.87 -6.87 26.32
CA ALA A 1058 7.04 -6.06 27.53
C ALA A 1058 6.13 -6.51 28.69
N PHE A 1059 4.89 -6.91 28.42
CA PHE A 1059 3.93 -7.44 29.40
C PHE A 1059 3.52 -8.89 29.10
N ALA A 1060 4.38 -9.66 28.43
CA ALA A 1060 4.09 -11.05 28.10
C ALA A 1060 4.01 -11.95 29.35
N ASN A 1061 3.24 -13.04 29.27
CA ASN A 1061 3.17 -14.08 30.30
C ASN A 1061 2.76 -13.53 31.69
N ASN A 1062 1.77 -12.65 31.73
CA ASN A 1062 1.14 -12.15 32.95
C ASN A 1062 -0.27 -12.76 33.12
N LYS A 1063 -1.12 -12.15 33.95
CA LYS A 1063 -2.53 -12.53 34.15
C LYS A 1063 -3.49 -11.42 33.73
N LEU A 1064 -3.07 -10.50 32.86
CA LEU A 1064 -3.79 -9.26 32.57
C LEU A 1064 -5.19 -9.58 32.01
N VAL A 1065 -6.22 -9.15 32.74
CA VAL A 1065 -7.62 -9.15 32.33
C VAL A 1065 -8.08 -7.77 31.87
N SER A 1066 -7.38 -6.70 32.31
CA SER A 1066 -7.66 -5.32 31.93
C SER A 1066 -6.38 -4.53 31.65
N VAL A 1067 -6.40 -3.69 30.62
CA VAL A 1067 -5.35 -2.70 30.34
C VAL A 1067 -6.06 -1.38 30.03
N ASN A 1068 -5.78 -0.35 30.82
CA ASN A 1068 -6.36 0.97 30.62
C ASN A 1068 -5.31 1.92 30.08
N PHE A 1069 -5.60 2.55 28.95
CA PHE A 1069 -4.82 3.65 28.43
C PHE A 1069 -5.50 4.96 28.83
N SER A 1070 -4.73 5.93 29.31
CA SER A 1070 -5.23 7.29 29.55
C SER A 1070 -5.97 7.83 28.32
N GLU A 1071 -7.09 8.52 28.53
CA GLU A 1071 -7.86 9.15 27.44
C GLU A 1071 -7.05 10.19 26.66
N ASP A 1072 -5.99 10.73 27.28
CA ASP A 1072 -5.10 11.74 26.72
C ASP A 1072 -3.82 11.17 26.09
N ILE A 1073 -3.72 9.85 25.95
CA ILE A 1073 -2.56 9.23 25.30
C ILE A 1073 -2.50 9.58 23.81
N GLU A 1074 -1.33 9.99 23.31
CA GLU A 1074 -1.16 10.36 21.90
C GLU A 1074 0.00 9.62 21.26
N GLY A 1075 -0.24 8.98 20.11
CA GLY A 1075 0.80 8.38 19.28
C GLY A 1075 1.42 7.11 19.87
N ILE A 1076 0.63 6.29 20.56
CA ILE A 1076 1.10 5.06 21.19
C ILE A 1076 1.49 3.99 20.15
N ALA A 1077 2.63 3.33 20.36
CA ALA A 1077 3.11 2.21 19.59
C ALA A 1077 3.17 0.92 20.43
N LEU A 1078 2.50 -0.14 19.98
CA LEU A 1078 2.54 -1.48 20.57
C LEU A 1078 3.30 -2.42 19.64
N ASP A 1079 4.43 -2.93 20.12
CA ASP A 1079 5.30 -3.82 19.34
C ASP A 1079 4.82 -5.30 19.40
N ARG A 1080 5.62 -6.22 18.84
CA ARG A 1080 5.23 -7.62 18.68
C ARG A 1080 5.14 -8.29 20.05
N PHE A 1081 4.09 -9.07 20.29
CA PHE A 1081 3.91 -9.83 21.53
C PHE A 1081 3.86 -8.99 22.81
N SER A 1082 3.71 -7.65 22.73
CA SER A 1082 3.72 -6.77 23.91
C SER A 1082 2.82 -7.23 25.05
N PHE A 1083 1.69 -7.88 24.75
CA PHE A 1083 0.76 -8.47 25.72
C PHE A 1083 0.56 -9.99 25.51
N TYR A 1084 1.57 -10.70 25.02
CA TYR A 1084 1.47 -12.14 24.72
C TYR A 1084 1.09 -13.00 25.94
N ASN A 1085 0.25 -14.01 25.74
CA ASN A 1085 -0.14 -14.98 26.78
C ASN A 1085 -0.67 -14.31 28.06
N ASN A 1086 -1.73 -13.51 27.91
CA ASN A 1086 -2.52 -12.89 28.98
C ASN A 1086 -4.00 -13.34 28.87
N LYS A 1087 -4.93 -12.61 29.50
CA LYS A 1087 -6.37 -12.91 29.52
C LYS A 1087 -7.24 -11.74 29.00
N LEU A 1088 -6.67 -10.86 28.17
CA LEU A 1088 -7.39 -9.70 27.63
C LEU A 1088 -8.44 -10.14 26.60
N THR A 1089 -9.63 -9.53 26.65
CA THR A 1089 -10.68 -9.70 25.63
C THR A 1089 -10.89 -8.43 24.81
N SER A 1090 -10.69 -7.27 25.42
CA SER A 1090 -10.80 -5.98 24.77
C SER A 1090 -9.90 -4.94 25.45
N ILE A 1091 -9.49 -3.93 24.69
CA ILE A 1091 -8.83 -2.72 25.17
C ILE A 1091 -9.42 -1.49 24.48
N THR A 1092 -9.30 -0.33 25.12
CA THR A 1092 -9.74 0.94 24.54
C THR A 1092 -8.56 1.90 24.41
N ILE A 1093 -8.31 2.42 23.21
CA ILE A 1093 -7.33 3.47 22.90
C ILE A 1093 -8.05 4.57 22.12
N LEU A 1094 -8.49 5.62 22.83
CA LEU A 1094 -9.40 6.62 22.27
C LEU A 1094 -8.74 7.54 21.23
N LYS A 1095 -7.50 7.97 21.47
CA LYS A 1095 -6.76 8.96 20.66
C LYS A 1095 -5.77 8.27 19.68
N GLU A 1096 -4.78 9.02 19.17
CA GLU A 1096 -3.88 8.59 18.09
C GLU A 1096 -3.09 7.30 18.41
N VAL A 1097 -3.21 6.31 17.52
CA VAL A 1097 -2.43 5.07 17.54
C VAL A 1097 -1.40 5.12 16.41
N LYS A 1098 -0.12 5.15 16.78
CA LYS A 1098 0.97 5.17 15.80
C LYS A 1098 1.17 3.80 15.15
N LYS A 1099 1.12 2.74 15.96
CA LYS A 1099 1.36 1.36 15.53
C LYS A 1099 0.77 0.36 16.54
N VAL A 1100 0.16 -0.71 16.05
CA VAL A 1100 -0.01 -1.95 16.83
C VAL A 1100 0.40 -3.11 15.93
N HIS A 1101 1.43 -3.83 16.35
CA HIS A 1101 1.87 -5.01 15.61
C HIS A 1101 0.79 -6.10 15.64
N GLY A 1102 0.56 -6.77 14.51
CA GLY A 1102 -0.47 -7.83 14.35
C GLY A 1102 -0.41 -9.00 15.35
N GLU A 1103 0.64 -9.12 16.16
CA GLU A 1103 0.81 -10.17 17.16
C GLU A 1103 0.96 -9.63 18.59
N ALA A 1104 0.72 -8.33 18.81
CA ALA A 1104 0.79 -7.70 20.12
C ALA A 1104 -0.01 -8.47 21.19
N PHE A 1105 -1.17 -9.02 20.79
CA PHE A 1105 -2.12 -9.73 21.66
C PHE A 1105 -2.16 -11.25 21.43
N LYS A 1106 -1.13 -11.85 20.86
CA LYS A 1106 -1.12 -13.30 20.60
C LYS A 1106 -1.29 -14.11 21.90
N ASP A 1107 -2.05 -15.21 21.81
CA ASP A 1107 -2.33 -16.15 22.90
C ASP A 1107 -2.96 -15.51 24.14
N ASN A 1108 -3.65 -14.38 23.97
CA ASN A 1108 -4.58 -13.90 24.98
C ASN A 1108 -5.75 -14.89 25.03
N LYS A 1109 -5.81 -15.70 26.08
CA LYS A 1109 -6.84 -16.73 26.28
C LYS A 1109 -8.13 -16.16 26.87
N GLY A 1110 -8.39 -14.87 26.64
CA GLY A 1110 -9.66 -14.25 26.97
C GLY A 1110 -10.78 -14.84 26.11
N CYS A 1111 -12.01 -14.80 26.63
CA CYS A 1111 -13.17 -15.52 26.11
C CYS A 1111 -13.84 -14.88 24.88
N ALA A 1112 -13.05 -14.37 23.92
CA ALA A 1112 -13.56 -13.81 22.67
C ALA A 1112 -13.82 -14.92 21.62
N ILE A 1113 -14.88 -14.76 20.81
CA ILE A 1113 -15.38 -15.71 19.78
C ILE A 1113 -14.27 -16.30 18.90
N ASP A 1114 -13.35 -15.45 18.47
CA ASP A 1114 -12.30 -15.73 17.51
C ASP A 1114 -10.90 -15.76 18.15
N ASN A 1115 -10.84 -15.77 19.49
CA ASN A 1115 -9.63 -15.59 20.30
C ASN A 1115 -8.86 -14.30 19.93
N LYS A 1116 -9.57 -13.25 19.51
CA LYS A 1116 -8.99 -11.95 19.22
C LYS A 1116 -9.35 -10.92 20.28
N VAL A 1117 -8.39 -10.08 20.61
CA VAL A 1117 -8.62 -8.89 21.44
C VAL A 1117 -9.31 -7.81 20.61
N GLU A 1118 -10.41 -7.25 21.10
CA GLU A 1118 -11.06 -6.10 20.47
C GLU A 1118 -10.35 -4.80 20.86
N ILE A 1119 -9.88 -4.03 19.89
CA ILE A 1119 -9.24 -2.73 20.13
C ILE A 1119 -10.23 -1.65 19.72
N PHE A 1120 -10.84 -1.02 20.72
CA PHE A 1120 -11.77 0.09 20.54
C PHE A 1120 -11.03 1.41 20.38
N THR A 1121 -11.35 2.18 19.34
CA THR A 1121 -10.73 3.49 19.10
C THR A 1121 -11.71 4.52 18.53
N LEU A 1122 -11.53 5.81 18.83
CA LEU A 1122 -12.26 6.88 18.13
C LEU A 1122 -11.61 7.21 16.78
N ASN A 1123 -10.35 6.82 16.57
CA ASN A 1123 -9.57 7.24 15.42
C ASN A 1123 -9.92 6.44 14.15
N GLN A 1124 -10.87 6.97 13.37
CA GLN A 1124 -11.31 6.41 12.09
C GLN A 1124 -10.19 6.39 11.03
N GLU A 1125 -9.26 7.35 11.05
CA GLU A 1125 -8.13 7.42 10.12
C GLU A 1125 -7.14 6.26 10.32
N ALA A 1126 -6.90 5.87 11.58
CA ALA A 1126 -6.02 4.77 11.93
C ALA A 1126 -6.51 3.42 11.34
N VAL A 1127 -7.82 3.28 11.14
CA VAL A 1127 -8.43 2.10 10.50
C VAL A 1127 -8.38 2.16 8.98
N ASN A 1128 -8.48 3.36 8.39
CA ASN A 1128 -8.63 3.54 6.96
C ASN A 1128 -7.31 3.70 6.20
N ASN A 1129 -6.22 4.10 6.86
CA ASN A 1129 -4.98 4.53 6.18
C ASN A 1129 -3.66 3.95 6.72
N ASN A 1130 -3.65 3.12 7.77
CA ASN A 1130 -2.40 2.74 8.46
C ASN A 1130 -2.07 1.24 8.36
N ASN A 1131 -1.09 0.87 7.53
CA ASN A 1131 -0.50 -0.48 7.47
C ASN A 1131 0.13 -0.92 8.81
N TRP A 1132 0.39 0.01 9.73
CA TRP A 1132 0.97 -0.27 11.03
C TRP A 1132 -0.05 -0.47 12.15
N PHE A 1133 -1.35 -0.38 11.86
CA PHE A 1133 -2.43 -0.79 12.76
C PHE A 1133 -3.44 -1.71 12.05
N PRO A 1134 -3.03 -2.92 11.61
CA PRO A 1134 -3.92 -3.81 10.90
C PRO A 1134 -4.75 -4.69 11.86
N THR A 1135 -6.01 -4.94 11.52
CA THR A 1135 -6.71 -6.11 12.08
C THR A 1135 -5.92 -7.38 11.76
N SER A 1136 -5.80 -8.28 12.73
CA SER A 1136 -4.97 -9.48 12.60
C SER A 1136 -5.73 -10.75 12.97
N LYS A 1137 -5.01 -11.87 13.11
CA LYS A 1137 -5.55 -13.11 13.68
C LYS A 1137 -5.62 -13.12 15.21
N HIS A 1138 -5.10 -12.08 15.88
CA HIS A 1138 -4.99 -11.97 17.34
C HIS A 1138 -5.71 -10.76 17.92
N HIS A 1139 -6.05 -9.78 17.10
CA HIS A 1139 -6.89 -8.66 17.50
C HIS A 1139 -7.70 -8.15 16.30
N LYS A 1140 -8.79 -7.45 16.58
CA LYS A 1140 -9.57 -6.71 15.59
C LYS A 1140 -9.81 -5.30 16.07
N ILE A 1141 -9.90 -4.37 15.13
CA ILE A 1141 -10.08 -2.96 15.44
C ILE A 1141 -11.56 -2.62 15.29
N VAL A 1142 -12.10 -1.95 16.30
CA VAL A 1142 -13.51 -1.54 16.35
C VAL A 1142 -13.54 -0.03 16.51
N VAL A 1143 -14.02 0.68 15.50
CA VAL A 1143 -14.22 2.12 15.62
C VAL A 1143 -15.44 2.38 16.49
N LEU A 1144 -15.24 3.26 17.47
CA LEU A 1144 -16.28 3.69 18.37
C LEU A 1144 -17.22 4.66 17.67
N GLY A 1145 -18.51 4.39 17.80
CA GLY A 1145 -19.58 5.23 17.27
C GLY A 1145 -20.62 5.50 18.34
N VAL A 1146 -21.33 6.63 18.23
CA VAL A 1146 -22.45 6.97 19.12
C VAL A 1146 -23.62 6.04 18.80
N GLU A 1147 -23.96 5.16 19.74
CA GLU A 1147 -25.08 4.23 19.64
C GLU A 1147 -26.40 4.87 20.09
N SER A 1148 -26.35 5.64 21.17
CA SER A 1148 -27.51 6.37 21.69
C SER A 1148 -27.08 7.57 22.52
N ILE A 1149 -28.03 8.42 22.88
CA ILE A 1149 -27.83 9.49 23.86
C ILE A 1149 -28.71 9.21 25.08
N GLU A 1150 -28.25 9.55 26.28
CA GLU A 1150 -29.11 9.46 27.47
C GLU A 1150 -30.31 10.40 27.35
N GLU A 1151 -31.44 9.95 27.90
CA GLU A 1151 -32.71 10.67 27.81
C GLU A 1151 -32.59 12.08 28.40
N VAL A 1152 -32.99 13.07 27.60
CA VAL A 1152 -33.03 14.47 28.01
C VAL A 1152 -34.36 14.78 28.67
N LYS A 1153 -34.34 15.07 29.98
CA LYS A 1153 -35.56 15.30 30.76
C LYS A 1153 -36.29 16.60 30.34
N PRO A 1154 -37.63 16.61 30.31
CA PRO A 1154 -38.39 17.84 30.10
C PRO A 1154 -38.15 18.91 31.16
N ILE A 1155 -38.26 20.19 30.79
CA ILE A 1155 -38.15 21.34 31.70
C ILE A 1155 -39.49 22.07 31.75
N GLU A 1156 -39.98 22.36 32.96
CA GLU A 1156 -41.18 23.20 33.15
C GLU A 1156 -40.79 24.65 33.49
N VAL A 1157 -41.47 25.63 32.87
CA VAL A 1157 -41.28 27.07 33.11
C VAL A 1157 -42.63 27.80 33.20
N GLN A 1158 -42.64 29.01 33.75
CA GLN A 1158 -43.88 29.82 33.85
C GLN A 1158 -44.11 30.70 32.63
N LEU A 1159 -45.35 31.14 32.45
CA LEU A 1159 -45.72 32.08 31.41
C LEU A 1159 -44.89 33.36 31.56
N LYS A 1160 -44.37 33.87 30.44
CA LYS A 1160 -43.43 35.00 30.32
C LYS A 1160 -41.96 34.72 30.69
N THR A 1161 -41.55 33.46 30.94
CA THR A 1161 -40.12 33.13 31.07
C THR A 1161 -39.40 33.36 29.73
N ASP A 1162 -38.46 34.31 29.69
CA ASP A 1162 -37.61 34.53 28.52
C ASP A 1162 -36.76 33.29 28.20
N PHE A 1163 -36.49 33.05 26.91
CA PHE A 1163 -35.69 31.91 26.45
C PHE A 1163 -34.30 31.86 27.10
N ASN A 1164 -33.65 33.01 27.28
CA ASN A 1164 -32.32 33.09 27.89
C ASN A 1164 -32.32 32.74 29.39
N ASN A 1165 -33.50 32.71 30.02
CA ASN A 1165 -33.68 32.38 31.43
C ASN A 1165 -34.11 30.92 31.65
N ILE A 1166 -34.23 30.12 30.58
CA ILE A 1166 -34.48 28.68 30.68
C ILE A 1166 -33.16 27.96 30.98
N ASN A 1167 -33.11 27.18 32.06
CA ASN A 1167 -31.93 26.41 32.44
C ASN A 1167 -31.77 25.16 31.56
N LEU A 1168 -31.35 25.36 30.31
CA LEU A 1168 -31.09 24.28 29.35
C LEU A 1168 -29.75 23.59 29.68
N GLN A 1169 -29.74 22.26 29.69
CA GLN A 1169 -28.52 21.50 29.94
C GLN A 1169 -27.46 21.78 28.87
N SER A 1170 -26.25 22.17 29.25
CA SER A 1170 -25.17 22.48 28.30
C SER A 1170 -24.41 21.25 27.81
N LYS A 1171 -24.66 20.08 28.42
CA LYS A 1171 -24.04 18.81 28.08
C LYS A 1171 -25.06 17.68 28.04
N ILE A 1172 -24.80 16.68 27.19
CA ILE A 1172 -25.50 15.40 27.17
C ILE A 1172 -24.48 14.26 27.26
N ILE A 1173 -24.96 13.07 27.62
CA ILE A 1173 -24.15 11.87 27.66
C ILE A 1173 -24.41 11.03 26.41
N LEU A 1174 -23.36 10.79 25.64
CA LEU A 1174 -23.33 9.90 24.49
C LEU A 1174 -22.96 8.49 24.96
N ASN A 1175 -23.76 7.50 24.59
CA ASN A 1175 -23.42 6.09 24.76
C ASN A 1175 -22.76 5.60 23.47
N LEU A 1176 -21.53 5.09 23.59
CA LEU A 1176 -20.78 4.51 22.49
C LEU A 1176 -21.08 3.01 22.37
N ASN A 1177 -20.88 2.45 21.18
CA ASN A 1177 -21.14 1.04 20.82
C ASN A 1177 -20.35 -0.01 21.62
N ASN A 1178 -19.33 0.37 22.40
CA ASN A 1178 -18.62 -0.50 23.35
C ASN A 1178 -19.13 -0.35 24.79
N GLY A 1179 -20.18 0.44 25.01
CA GLY A 1179 -20.71 0.78 26.34
C GLY A 1179 -20.06 2.01 27.00
N TYR A 1180 -19.00 2.59 26.41
CA TYR A 1180 -18.35 3.77 26.97
C TYR A 1180 -19.27 4.99 26.89
N LYS A 1181 -19.20 5.88 27.88
CA LYS A 1181 -19.97 7.12 27.91
C LYS A 1181 -19.06 8.31 27.67
N LYS A 1182 -19.50 9.26 26.85
CA LYS A 1182 -18.76 10.50 26.60
C LYS A 1182 -19.67 11.70 26.69
N GLU A 1183 -19.26 12.73 27.43
CA GLU A 1183 -19.98 13.99 27.45
C GLU A 1183 -19.81 14.72 26.12
N ALA A 1184 -20.91 15.29 25.62
CA ALA A 1184 -20.90 16.17 24.47
C ALA A 1184 -21.58 17.50 24.82
N THR A 1185 -20.95 18.59 24.43
CA THR A 1185 -21.52 19.93 24.60
C THR A 1185 -22.66 20.12 23.62
N VAL A 1186 -23.80 20.62 24.12
CA VAL A 1186 -25.01 20.88 23.32
C VAL A 1186 -25.24 22.37 23.17
N THR A 1187 -25.51 22.79 21.94
CA THR A 1187 -25.99 24.14 21.63
C THR A 1187 -27.48 24.07 21.27
N TRP A 1188 -28.32 24.67 22.11
CA TRP A 1188 -29.78 24.70 21.91
C TRP A 1188 -30.22 25.86 21.03
N ILE A 1189 -31.21 25.62 20.18
CA ILE A 1189 -31.82 26.63 19.31
C ILE A 1189 -33.23 26.93 19.81
N LYS A 1190 -33.57 28.23 19.87
CA LYS A 1190 -34.86 28.73 20.38
C LYS A 1190 -36.10 28.17 19.66
N GLY A 1191 -35.99 27.84 18.38
CA GLY A 1191 -37.09 27.25 17.60
C GLY A 1191 -38.38 28.07 17.70
N GLU A 1192 -39.52 27.38 17.87
CA GLU A 1192 -40.87 27.94 18.00
C GLU A 1192 -41.25 28.35 19.43
N TYR A 1193 -40.31 28.36 20.38
CA TYR A 1193 -40.60 28.71 21.77
C TYR A 1193 -41.21 30.10 21.91
N ASN A 1194 -42.40 30.16 22.49
CA ASN A 1194 -43.15 31.39 22.72
C ASN A 1194 -43.48 31.57 24.20
N CYS A 1195 -42.77 32.48 24.86
CA CYS A 1195 -42.98 32.79 26.27
C CYS A 1195 -44.35 33.39 26.58
N SER A 1196 -45.12 33.85 25.59
CA SER A 1196 -46.43 34.49 25.78
C SER A 1196 -47.61 33.52 25.68
N LYS A 1197 -47.36 32.23 25.38
CA LYS A 1197 -48.42 31.23 25.20
C LYS A 1197 -48.13 29.97 26.01
N SER A 1198 -49.10 29.51 26.80
CA SER A 1198 -49.03 28.24 27.52
C SER A 1198 -49.07 27.07 26.54
N GLY A 1199 -48.34 25.99 26.86
CA GLY A 1199 -48.24 24.83 25.98
C GLY A 1199 -46.91 24.10 26.09
N GLU A 1200 -46.78 23.03 25.29
CA GLU A 1200 -45.56 22.24 25.18
C GLU A 1200 -44.79 22.64 23.93
N TYR A 1201 -43.50 22.90 24.07
CA TYR A 1201 -42.59 23.28 23.00
C TYR A 1201 -41.47 22.25 22.91
N VAL A 1202 -41.07 21.88 21.70
CA VAL A 1202 -39.90 21.03 21.48
C VAL A 1202 -38.78 21.91 20.95
N LEU A 1203 -37.66 21.95 21.67
CA LEU A 1203 -36.45 22.63 21.23
C LEU A 1203 -35.51 21.63 20.58
N GLU A 1204 -34.88 22.04 19.47
CA GLU A 1204 -33.77 21.31 18.87
C GLU A 1204 -32.43 21.83 19.43
N GLY A 1205 -31.52 20.92 19.70
CA GLY A 1205 -30.13 21.20 20.02
C GLY A 1205 -29.19 20.39 19.13
N TYR A 1206 -27.96 20.87 18.98
CA TYR A 1206 -26.91 20.20 18.22
C TYR A 1206 -25.73 19.96 19.15
N TYR A 1207 -25.16 18.77 19.11
CA TYR A 1207 -24.02 18.43 19.95
C TYR A 1207 -22.77 18.13 19.14
N ASP A 1208 -21.62 18.45 19.73
CA ASP A 1208 -20.33 18.11 19.15
C ASP A 1208 -20.04 16.63 19.32
N LEU A 1209 -19.62 15.96 18.24
CA LEU A 1209 -19.07 14.63 18.35
C LEU A 1209 -17.73 14.69 19.11
N PRO A 1210 -17.38 13.64 19.87
CA PRO A 1210 -16.05 13.47 20.43
C PRO A 1210 -14.93 13.77 19.42
N GLU A 1211 -13.87 14.42 19.89
CA GLU A 1211 -12.65 14.63 19.09
C GLU A 1211 -12.17 13.32 18.45
N ASN A 1212 -11.84 13.37 17.15
CA ASN A 1212 -11.51 12.24 16.25
C ASN A 1212 -12.69 11.39 15.76
N MET A 1213 -13.95 11.71 16.11
CA MET A 1213 -15.13 11.17 15.42
C MET A 1213 -15.57 12.11 14.30
N ASP A 1214 -15.56 11.62 13.05
CA ASP A 1214 -16.04 12.36 11.89
C ASP A 1214 -17.56 12.24 11.70
N GLY A 1215 -18.26 13.36 11.49
CA GLY A 1215 -19.70 13.37 11.22
C GLY A 1215 -20.31 14.77 11.28
N GLU A 1216 -21.55 14.92 10.80
CA GLU A 1216 -22.34 16.13 11.05
C GLU A 1216 -22.72 16.20 12.54
N LYS A 1217 -22.79 17.42 13.12
CA LYS A 1217 -23.26 17.62 14.50
C LYS A 1217 -24.65 16.99 14.66
N PRO A 1218 -24.81 15.90 15.42
CA PRO A 1218 -26.09 15.23 15.47
C PRO A 1218 -27.09 16.04 16.30
N LYS A 1219 -28.38 15.82 16.04
CA LYS A 1219 -29.47 16.52 16.70
C LYS A 1219 -29.88 15.83 18.00
N VAL A 1220 -30.27 16.63 18.98
CA VAL A 1220 -30.96 16.22 20.21
C VAL A 1220 -32.19 17.10 20.41
N THR A 1221 -33.24 16.60 21.05
CA THR A 1221 -34.43 17.40 21.37
C THR A 1221 -34.67 17.44 22.87
N ILE A 1222 -35.27 18.55 23.35
CA ILE A 1222 -35.77 18.69 24.71
C ILE A 1222 -37.17 19.28 24.70
N LYS A 1223 -38.01 18.80 25.60
CA LYS A 1223 -39.38 19.28 25.78
C LYS A 1223 -39.44 20.37 26.85
N ILE A 1224 -40.00 21.53 26.52
CA ILE A 1224 -40.25 22.65 27.44
C ILE A 1224 -41.76 22.81 27.65
N ILE A 1225 -42.20 22.80 28.90
CA ILE A 1225 -43.62 22.92 29.27
C ILE A 1225 -43.85 24.28 29.91
N VAL A 1226 -44.59 25.17 29.23
CA VAL A 1226 -44.93 26.51 29.72
C VAL A 1226 -46.31 26.46 30.40
N ARG A 1227 -46.34 26.67 31.72
CA ARG A 1227 -47.56 26.67 32.54
C ARG A 1227 -48.11 28.10 32.69
N GLU A 1228 -49.44 28.24 32.69
CA GLU A 1228 -50.07 29.52 33.01
C GLU A 1228 -49.79 29.92 34.46
N ASN A 1229 -49.60 31.22 34.69
CA ASN A 1229 -49.40 31.74 36.04
C ASN A 1229 -50.63 31.41 36.88
N MET A 1230 -50.49 30.51 37.87
CA MET A 1230 -51.45 30.42 38.95
C MET A 1230 -51.33 31.72 39.75
N ILE A 1231 -52.21 32.68 39.47
CA ILE A 1231 -52.50 33.75 40.40
C ILE A 1231 -53.20 33.08 41.58
N TYR A 1232 -52.45 32.80 42.65
CA TYR A 1232 -53.06 32.71 43.97
C TYR A 1232 -53.59 34.12 44.28
N ALA A 1233 -54.90 34.30 44.12
CA ALA A 1233 -55.61 35.31 44.88
C ALA A 1233 -55.58 34.89 46.35
N ALA A 1234 -55.45 35.89 47.23
CA ALA A 1234 -55.25 35.81 48.68
C ALA A 1234 -56.09 34.76 49.43
#